data_AF-A0A496TR77-F1
#
_entry.id   AF-A0A496TR77-F1
#
_cell.length_a   1.000
_cell.length_b   1.000
_cell.length_c   1.000
_cell.angle_alpha   90.00
_cell.angle_beta   90.00
_cell.angle_gamma   90.00
#
_symmetry.space_group_name_H-M   'P 1'
#
loop_
_entity.id
_entity.type
_entity.pdbx_description
1 polymer ?
#
loop_
_entity_poly.entity_id
_entity_poly.type
_entity_poly.pdbx_seq_one_letter_code
_entity_poly.pdbx_strand_id
1 'polypeptide(L)'
;MSEKTKRQFLFRWDNIFGWALFLFFVSTQLRASNTPRPIAKFFPSGVSQQHLLSNREFNNNLRAVASSPTDSISDTLRILAIRVEFQSDTLATTSGDGKFILHPDPKVILDPPPHDREYFRAQLVAMANYFRTVSRGKLILTGEVYPLQDEQAYLLPHSMDYYNPNQSKEVLDQRLAELLRDGFQEAYNQDHIPVADYDIYLLFHAGIGNDIATDYNQTPNDIPSAFLNFAHLQRTLGNGDPNFSGIEIDQGITIKEGIILPETESRPDLQIEMALKGIAVRLLGNQLGLPSLFNTETGRSGIGRWGLMDEGCKNYFGLIPAIPCAWSRVFMGWEEPEILTPRSGIAIAAISESSAPRVYKIPINAHEYFLLENRQQDVNDDGVAIGYDQYGHRIEFYPDGQFTANIDTSAGERLGVITQVSEYDFGIPGSGILIWHIDDEIIERHLTENQVNANLEHRGVDLEEADGSQDIGQYFPFLSPGSGSEFGVAEDAWYADNEIHQIANKSKTVAFTPFTAPNSRSYSGAYSHIYLTNFSKRAAVMSFDYNNSTFLPGFPQNYASEPTTAFAVTSADLDDDQQPEILATLKDGTVLAWKSDGSSFISHGEGTQLSLFVDPGKPLSGPVAVADVIADTFPEVVATSRDGILWVWSTDDQDGNGLADTLLTYTIADSITTFPTVDSEKNIVFGTEA
;
A
#
# COMPACT_ATOMS: atom_id res chain seq x y z
N MET A 1 65.77 4.27 59.66
CA MET A 1 64.46 3.62 59.41
C MET A 1 64.76 2.28 58.78
N SER A 2 64.15 1.19 59.27
CA SER A 2 64.61 -0.19 59.00
C SER A 2 63.52 -1.21 59.29
N GLU A 3 63.53 -2.34 58.58
CA GLU A 3 62.64 -3.51 58.78
C GLU A 3 61.13 -3.21 58.50
N LYS A 4 60.17 -4.14 58.36
CA LYS A 4 60.03 -5.63 58.34
C LYS A 4 58.65 -5.90 57.65
N THR A 5 58.24 -6.99 56.99
CA THR A 5 58.66 -8.40 56.72
C THR A 5 57.93 -8.80 55.38
N LYS A 6 58.33 -9.70 54.46
CA LYS A 6 58.33 -11.21 54.46
C LYS A 6 57.13 -11.82 55.21
N ARG A 7 56.45 -12.94 54.90
CA ARG A 7 56.51 -14.11 53.97
C ARG A 7 55.04 -14.64 53.86
N GLN A 8 54.60 -15.75 53.24
CA GLN A 8 55.15 -16.96 52.59
C GLN A 8 54.05 -17.42 51.55
N PHE A 9 54.29 -17.87 50.30
CA PHE A 9 55.05 -19.02 49.73
C PHE A 9 54.28 -20.37 49.69
N LEU A 10 54.51 -21.15 48.60
CA LEU A 10 53.99 -22.50 48.26
C LEU A 10 52.61 -22.52 47.53
N PHE A 11 52.31 -23.42 46.57
CA PHE A 11 53.04 -24.62 46.11
C PHE A 11 52.84 -24.91 44.59
N ARG A 12 53.88 -25.53 43.97
CA ARG A 12 53.90 -26.43 42.78
C ARG A 12 53.27 -26.03 41.42
N TRP A 13 54.09 -26.23 40.37
CA TRP A 13 53.64 -26.85 39.12
C TRP A 13 53.54 -28.37 39.30
N ASP A 14 52.58 -29.02 38.64
CA ASP A 14 52.60 -30.45 38.26
C ASP A 14 51.47 -30.71 37.23
N ASN A 15 51.80 -30.96 35.94
CA ASN A 15 50.97 -31.67 34.92
C ASN A 15 49.62 -31.06 34.44
N ILE A 16 49.05 -31.36 33.25
CA ILE A 16 49.56 -31.80 31.92
C ILE A 16 48.49 -31.49 30.84
N PHE A 17 48.89 -31.20 29.60
CA PHE A 17 48.09 -31.16 28.34
C PHE A 17 46.74 -30.41 28.30
N GLY A 18 46.69 -29.39 27.44
CA GLY A 18 45.46 -28.82 26.89
C GLY A 18 45.76 -27.99 25.64
N TRP A 19 45.53 -28.54 24.45
CA TRP A 19 45.76 -27.82 23.18
C TRP A 19 44.62 -26.83 22.92
N ALA A 20 44.81 -25.57 23.32
CA ALA A 20 43.99 -24.46 22.85
C ALA A 20 44.58 -23.93 21.53
N LEU A 21 44.23 -24.56 20.41
CA LEU A 21 44.57 -24.06 19.09
C LEU A 21 43.70 -22.82 18.82
N PHE A 22 44.26 -21.63 19.01
CA PHE A 22 43.59 -20.36 18.68
C PHE A 22 43.51 -20.23 17.15
N LEU A 23 42.46 -20.82 16.58
CA LEU A 23 42.05 -20.58 15.20
C LEU A 23 41.54 -19.14 15.11
N PHE A 24 42.39 -18.25 14.61
CA PHE A 24 41.94 -17.01 14.00
C PHE A 24 41.15 -17.38 12.74
N PHE A 25 39.83 -17.49 12.88
CA PHE A 25 38.94 -17.35 11.73
C PHE A 25 39.14 -15.94 11.17
N VAL A 26 39.65 -15.86 9.94
CA VAL A 26 39.81 -14.58 9.24
C VAL A 26 38.49 -14.31 8.53
N SER A 27 37.52 -13.79 9.28
CA SER A 27 36.23 -13.34 8.76
C SER A 27 36.46 -12.23 7.72
N THR A 28 36.39 -12.59 6.44
CA THR A 28 36.65 -11.67 5.33
C THR A 28 35.39 -10.85 5.05
N GLN A 29 35.35 -9.61 5.56
CA GLN A 29 34.29 -8.67 5.21
C GLN A 29 34.31 -8.42 3.68
N LEU A 30 33.32 -8.97 2.96
CA LEU A 30 32.92 -8.40 1.68
C LEU A 30 32.42 -6.96 1.90
N ARG A 31 32.58 -6.11 0.87
CA ARG A 31 31.97 -4.79 0.77
C ARG A 31 31.59 -4.51 -0.67
N ALA A 32 30.30 -4.31 -0.94
CA ALA A 32 29.86 -3.60 -2.13
C ALA A 32 29.91 -2.09 -1.82
N SER A 33 30.61 -1.29 -2.63
CA SER A 33 30.88 0.12 -2.29
C SER A 33 31.03 1.09 -3.47
N ASN A 34 30.82 0.66 -4.72
CA ASN A 34 31.08 1.48 -5.91
C ASN A 34 30.14 1.21 -7.11
N THR A 35 29.06 0.45 -6.95
CA THR A 35 28.10 0.19 -8.04
C THR A 35 27.30 1.46 -8.36
N PRO A 36 27.09 1.81 -9.65
CA PRO A 36 26.11 2.83 -10.02
C PRO A 36 24.73 2.40 -9.51
N ARG A 37 23.96 3.32 -8.90
CA ARG A 37 22.59 3.02 -8.46
C ARG A 37 21.72 2.76 -9.71
N PRO A 38 21.18 1.54 -9.93
CA PRO A 38 20.40 1.26 -11.12
C PRO A 38 19.06 1.99 -11.07
N ILE A 39 18.74 2.72 -12.13
CA ILE A 39 17.39 3.22 -12.38
C ILE A 39 16.62 2.06 -13.00
N ALA A 40 15.68 1.44 -12.29
CA ALA A 40 14.94 0.32 -12.87
C ALA A 40 13.84 0.81 -13.82
N LYS A 41 13.76 0.19 -15.00
CA LYS A 41 12.76 0.34 -16.06
C LYS A 41 11.52 -0.49 -15.72
N PHE A 42 10.48 0.15 -15.20
CA PHE A 42 9.23 -0.54 -14.93
C PHE A 42 8.49 -0.90 -16.23
N PHE A 43 8.09 -2.16 -16.36
CA PHE A 43 7.18 -2.62 -17.41
C PHE A 43 5.73 -2.62 -16.92
N PRO A 44 4.74 -2.26 -17.76
CA PRO A 44 3.32 -2.29 -17.39
C PRO A 44 2.91 -3.71 -16.99
N SER A 45 2.51 -3.89 -15.73
CA SER A 45 1.95 -5.14 -15.21
C SER A 45 0.47 -4.94 -14.87
N GLY A 46 -0.30 -6.02 -14.79
CA GLY A 46 -1.70 -5.96 -14.35
C GLY A 46 -1.83 -5.70 -12.83
N VAL A 47 -3.08 -5.71 -12.36
CA VAL A 47 -3.45 -5.93 -10.94
C VAL A 47 -4.34 -7.16 -10.87
N SER A 48 -4.19 -8.00 -9.86
CA SER A 48 -5.01 -9.20 -9.71
C SER A 48 -6.45 -8.87 -9.36
N GLN A 49 -7.36 -9.56 -10.05
CA GLN A 49 -8.80 -9.55 -9.78
C GLN A 49 -9.29 -10.90 -9.21
N GLN A 50 -8.38 -11.73 -8.66
CA GLN A 50 -8.75 -13.01 -8.04
C GLN A 50 -9.10 -12.91 -6.55
N HIS A 51 -8.85 -11.76 -5.89
CA HIS A 51 -9.17 -11.52 -4.46
C HIS A 51 -8.68 -12.65 -3.53
N LEU A 52 -7.41 -13.04 -3.65
CA LEU A 52 -6.82 -14.22 -2.99
C LEU A 52 -6.79 -14.17 -1.44
N LEU A 53 -7.12 -13.05 -0.81
CA LEU A 53 -7.09 -12.87 0.65
C LEU A 53 -8.51 -12.74 1.22
N SER A 54 -8.85 -13.58 2.20
CA SER A 54 -10.16 -13.55 2.85
C SER A 54 -10.39 -12.26 3.67
N ASN A 55 -9.31 -11.65 4.17
CA ASN A 55 -9.36 -10.38 4.89
C ASN A 55 -9.60 -9.14 3.98
N ARG A 56 -9.74 -9.32 2.65
CA ARG A 56 -10.03 -8.25 1.69
C ARG A 56 -11.53 -7.96 1.62
N GLU A 57 -12.13 -7.49 2.72
CA GLU A 57 -13.45 -6.87 2.67
C GLU A 57 -13.39 -5.57 1.84
N PHE A 58 -13.75 -5.70 0.57
CA PHE A 58 -13.82 -4.58 -0.38
C PHE A 58 -15.10 -3.78 -0.14
N ASN A 59 -15.21 -3.18 1.04
CA ASN A 59 -16.12 -2.07 1.27
C ASN A 59 -15.59 -0.89 0.44
N ASN A 60 -16.40 -0.34 -0.48
CA ASN A 60 -16.05 0.71 -1.47
C ASN A 60 -15.79 2.11 -0.86
N ASN A 61 -15.33 2.14 0.39
CA ASN A 61 -15.01 3.29 1.21
C ASN A 61 -14.11 2.72 2.32
N LEU A 62 -13.07 3.43 2.74
CA LEU A 62 -12.48 3.17 4.07
C LEU A 62 -13.40 3.69 5.20
N ARG A 63 -14.59 3.08 5.31
CA ARG A 63 -15.58 3.20 6.39
C ARG A 63 -15.18 2.26 7.52
N ALA A 64 -15.12 2.78 8.74
CA ALA A 64 -15.06 1.96 9.94
C ALA A 64 -16.42 1.30 10.19
N VAL A 65 -16.70 0.18 9.50
CA VAL A 65 -17.62 -0.82 10.04
C VAL A 65 -16.88 -1.47 11.20
N ALA A 66 -17.35 -1.27 12.42
CA ALA A 66 -16.83 -1.94 13.60
C ALA A 66 -17.22 -3.43 13.59
N SER A 67 -16.54 -4.21 12.74
CA SER A 67 -16.57 -5.66 12.83
C SER A 67 -16.05 -6.05 14.22
N SER A 68 -16.77 -6.97 14.88
CA SER A 68 -16.27 -7.53 16.14
C SER A 68 -14.91 -8.19 15.87
N PRO A 69 -13.93 -8.10 16.79
CA PRO A 69 -12.61 -8.67 16.59
C PRO A 69 -12.70 -10.20 16.48
N THR A 70 -12.83 -10.67 15.25
CA THR A 70 -12.66 -12.07 14.87
C THR A 70 -11.19 -12.42 15.06
N ASP A 71 -10.90 -13.61 15.60
CA ASP A 71 -9.52 -14.11 15.66
C ASP A 71 -8.94 -14.07 14.24
N SER A 72 -7.90 -13.25 14.04
CA SER A 72 -7.44 -12.90 12.69
C SER A 72 -6.86 -14.13 11.98
N ILE A 73 -7.67 -14.76 11.14
CA ILE A 73 -7.28 -15.95 10.38
C ILE A 73 -6.20 -15.54 9.39
N SER A 74 -5.00 -16.10 9.57
CA SER A 74 -3.90 -15.93 8.61
C SER A 74 -4.27 -16.56 7.27
N ASP A 75 -4.42 -15.74 6.24
CA ASP A 75 -4.49 -16.20 4.85
C ASP A 75 -3.20 -16.95 4.52
N THR A 76 -3.31 -18.16 3.97
CA THR A 76 -2.17 -18.99 3.60
C THR A 76 -2.24 -19.31 2.11
N LEU A 77 -1.28 -18.79 1.33
CA LEU A 77 -1.21 -19.01 -0.12
C LEU A 77 0.02 -19.85 -0.49
N ARG A 78 -0.13 -20.64 -1.56
CA ARG A 78 0.88 -21.57 -2.09
C ARG A 78 1.33 -21.10 -3.47
N ILE A 79 2.63 -20.89 -3.63
CA ILE A 79 3.29 -20.47 -4.87
C ILE A 79 3.86 -21.69 -5.60
N LEU A 80 3.39 -21.95 -6.82
CA LEU A 80 3.99 -22.89 -7.74
C LEU A 80 5.00 -22.15 -8.61
N ALA A 81 6.29 -22.36 -8.33
CA ALA A 81 7.36 -21.82 -9.15
C ALA A 81 7.89 -22.89 -10.13
N ILE A 82 8.13 -22.50 -11.38
CA ILE A 82 8.82 -23.32 -12.38
C ILE A 82 10.10 -22.62 -12.84
N ARG A 83 11.13 -23.40 -13.18
CA ARG A 83 12.36 -22.95 -13.84
C ARG A 83 12.33 -23.34 -15.30
N VAL A 84 12.50 -22.37 -16.20
CA VAL A 84 12.49 -22.59 -17.66
C VAL A 84 13.78 -22.10 -18.30
N GLU A 85 14.25 -22.85 -19.29
CA GLU A 85 15.42 -22.54 -20.10
C GLU A 85 15.09 -22.59 -21.60
N PHE A 86 15.87 -21.90 -22.41
CA PHE A 86 15.58 -21.70 -23.83
C PHE A 86 16.38 -22.64 -24.74
N GLN A 87 16.00 -22.71 -26.02
CA GLN A 87 16.88 -23.26 -27.05
C GLN A 87 18.14 -22.39 -27.15
N SER A 88 19.32 -22.98 -27.01
CA SER A 88 20.56 -22.19 -26.96
C SER A 88 20.87 -21.48 -28.27
N ASP A 89 21.23 -20.20 -28.14
CA ASP A 89 21.63 -19.33 -29.23
C ASP A 89 22.98 -18.64 -28.93
N THR A 90 23.39 -17.74 -29.82
CA THR A 90 24.60 -16.91 -29.63
C THR A 90 24.34 -15.46 -30.08
N LEU A 91 23.13 -14.95 -29.84
CA LEU A 91 22.73 -13.62 -30.23
C LEU A 91 23.38 -12.59 -29.29
N ALA A 92 23.99 -11.55 -29.86
CA ALA A 92 24.60 -10.47 -29.08
C ALA A 92 23.59 -9.47 -28.51
N THR A 93 22.28 -9.71 -28.72
CA THR A 93 21.17 -8.87 -28.27
C THR A 93 20.42 -9.48 -27.08
N THR A 94 20.90 -10.61 -26.56
CA THR A 94 20.42 -11.33 -25.38
C THR A 94 21.58 -11.60 -24.42
N SER A 95 21.28 -11.73 -23.13
CA SER A 95 22.24 -12.05 -22.08
C SER A 95 22.32 -13.57 -21.88
N GLY A 96 23.53 -14.13 -22.00
CA GLY A 96 23.79 -15.57 -21.84
C GLY A 96 23.60 -16.37 -23.13
N ASP A 97 23.38 -17.68 -22.99
CA ASP A 97 23.13 -18.65 -24.08
C ASP A 97 21.78 -19.37 -23.94
N GLY A 98 20.86 -18.77 -23.19
CA GLY A 98 19.54 -19.33 -22.89
C GLY A 98 19.51 -20.36 -21.75
N LYS A 99 20.63 -20.62 -21.06
CA LYS A 99 20.74 -21.56 -19.93
C LYS A 99 21.01 -20.85 -18.60
N PHE A 100 20.55 -21.45 -17.50
CA PHE A 100 20.83 -20.96 -16.15
C PHE A 100 22.32 -21.06 -15.82
N ILE A 101 22.84 -20.08 -15.08
CA ILE A 101 24.24 -20.06 -14.66
C ILE A 101 24.42 -20.99 -13.46
N LEU A 102 24.67 -22.28 -13.74
CA LEU A 102 24.92 -23.33 -12.73
C LEU A 102 26.38 -23.37 -12.23
N HIS A 103 27.20 -22.34 -12.51
CA HIS A 103 28.62 -22.32 -12.17
C HIS A 103 28.99 -21.00 -11.45
N PRO A 104 29.72 -21.01 -10.32
CA PRO A 104 29.93 -19.80 -9.52
C PRO A 104 30.83 -18.75 -10.19
N ASP A 105 30.27 -17.63 -10.65
CA ASP A 105 31.04 -16.43 -11.05
C ASP A 105 31.56 -15.71 -9.77
N PRO A 106 32.84 -15.33 -9.67
CA PRO A 106 33.38 -14.52 -8.57
C PRO A 106 33.21 -13.00 -8.76
N LYS A 107 32.62 -12.53 -9.85
CA LYS A 107 32.33 -11.10 -10.10
C LYS A 107 31.02 -10.64 -9.45
N VAL A 108 29.99 -11.49 -9.54
CA VAL A 108 28.66 -11.21 -8.98
C VAL A 108 28.73 -11.35 -7.46
N ILE A 109 28.15 -10.39 -6.75
CA ILE A 109 28.11 -10.29 -5.29
C ILE A 109 26.68 -10.46 -4.78
N LEU A 110 25.70 -9.84 -5.45
CA LEU A 110 24.28 -9.91 -5.10
C LEU A 110 23.56 -10.97 -5.93
N ASP A 111 22.87 -11.86 -5.23
CA ASP A 111 22.21 -13.05 -5.77
C ASP A 111 23.13 -13.82 -6.76
N PRO A 112 24.31 -14.32 -6.31
CA PRO A 112 25.31 -14.93 -7.19
C PRO A 112 25.03 -16.41 -7.49
N PRO A 113 25.48 -16.92 -8.65
CA PRO A 113 25.28 -18.32 -9.05
C PRO A 113 26.08 -19.32 -8.19
N PRO A 114 25.64 -20.59 -8.09
CA PRO A 114 24.71 -21.28 -8.99
C PRO A 114 23.24 -20.85 -8.82
N HIS A 115 22.55 -20.60 -9.94
CA HIS A 115 21.10 -20.39 -9.96
C HIS A 115 20.36 -21.73 -10.06
N ASP A 116 20.60 -22.60 -9.08
CA ASP A 116 19.97 -23.90 -8.90
C ASP A 116 18.56 -23.81 -8.29
N ARG A 117 17.92 -24.95 -7.99
CA ARG A 117 16.58 -24.98 -7.40
C ARG A 117 16.56 -24.41 -5.99
N GLU A 118 17.62 -24.60 -5.20
CA GLU A 118 17.67 -24.07 -3.83
C GLU A 118 17.87 -22.54 -3.81
N TYR A 119 18.61 -21.96 -4.76
CA TYR A 119 18.64 -20.52 -5.00
C TYR A 119 17.23 -19.93 -5.22
N PHE A 120 16.44 -20.53 -6.12
CA PHE A 120 15.06 -20.05 -6.36
C PHE A 120 14.12 -20.33 -5.18
N ARG A 121 14.32 -21.42 -4.43
CA ARG A 121 13.59 -21.66 -3.17
C ARG A 121 13.93 -20.62 -2.11
N ALA A 122 15.18 -20.16 -2.04
CA ALA A 122 15.59 -19.08 -1.15
C ALA A 122 14.93 -17.73 -1.53
N GLN A 123 14.76 -17.44 -2.82
CA GLN A 123 13.96 -16.28 -3.27
C GLN A 123 12.50 -16.38 -2.78
N LEU A 124 11.84 -17.54 -2.91
CA LEU A 124 10.49 -17.74 -2.37
C LEU A 124 10.44 -17.57 -0.84
N VAL A 125 11.42 -18.07 -0.10
CA VAL A 125 11.54 -17.88 1.36
C VAL A 125 11.73 -16.41 1.72
N ALA A 126 12.51 -15.66 0.93
CA ALA A 126 12.71 -14.23 1.14
C ALA A 126 11.42 -13.43 0.92
N MET A 127 10.65 -13.76 -0.12
CA MET A 127 9.31 -13.20 -0.36
C MET A 127 8.35 -13.55 0.77
N ALA A 128 8.36 -14.80 1.27
CA ALA A 128 7.53 -15.25 2.37
C ALA A 128 7.83 -14.52 3.69
N ASN A 129 9.11 -14.33 4.02
CA ASN A 129 9.52 -13.58 5.21
C ASN A 129 9.15 -12.10 5.11
N TYR A 130 9.32 -11.47 3.94
CA TYR A 130 8.88 -10.09 3.71
C TYR A 130 7.36 -9.92 3.92
N PHE A 131 6.53 -10.70 3.21
CA PHE A 131 5.07 -10.55 3.31
C PHE A 131 4.53 -10.94 4.68
N ARG A 132 5.10 -11.94 5.35
CA ARG A 132 4.78 -12.26 6.75
C ARG A 132 5.09 -11.11 7.70
N THR A 133 6.15 -10.34 7.43
CA THR A 133 6.56 -9.20 8.26
C THR A 133 5.64 -8.01 8.03
N VAL A 134 5.44 -7.57 6.78
CA VAL A 134 4.63 -6.36 6.47
C VAL A 134 3.13 -6.56 6.64
N SER A 135 2.64 -7.81 6.64
CA SER A 135 1.27 -8.17 7.05
C SER A 135 1.13 -8.53 8.54
N ARG A 136 2.24 -8.48 9.30
CA ARG A 136 2.31 -8.90 10.72
C ARG A 136 1.74 -10.31 10.98
N GLY A 137 1.90 -11.22 10.03
CA GLY A 137 1.41 -12.61 10.09
C GLY A 137 -0.02 -12.82 9.58
N LYS A 138 -0.72 -11.79 9.10
CA LYS A 138 -2.03 -11.95 8.43
C LYS A 138 -1.92 -12.67 7.09
N LEU A 139 -0.78 -12.59 6.41
CA LEU A 139 -0.45 -13.37 5.22
C LEU A 139 0.74 -14.31 5.51
N ILE A 140 0.53 -15.60 5.23
CA ILE A 140 1.56 -16.63 5.19
C ILE A 140 1.72 -17.10 3.75
N LEU A 141 2.96 -17.14 3.27
CA LEU A 141 3.29 -17.70 1.96
C LEU A 141 4.07 -18.99 2.13
N THR A 142 3.75 -19.95 1.29
CA THR A 142 4.46 -21.22 1.10
C THR A 142 4.67 -21.46 -0.39
N GLY A 143 5.54 -22.37 -0.79
CA GLY A 143 5.72 -22.65 -2.21
C GLY A 143 6.79 -23.70 -2.48
N GLU A 144 6.88 -24.10 -3.74
CA GLU A 144 7.83 -25.09 -4.21
C GLU A 144 8.32 -24.73 -5.62
N VAL A 145 9.58 -25.06 -5.92
CA VAL A 145 10.22 -24.85 -7.22
C VAL A 145 10.36 -26.18 -7.96
N TYR A 146 9.91 -26.20 -9.21
CA TYR A 146 9.98 -27.33 -10.14
C TYR A 146 10.90 -27.02 -11.35
N PRO A 147 11.61 -27.99 -11.97
CA PRO A 147 11.71 -29.41 -11.60
C PRO A 147 12.23 -29.64 -10.18
N LEU A 148 11.97 -30.82 -9.60
CA LEU A 148 12.44 -31.16 -8.25
C LEU A 148 13.95 -31.47 -8.20
N GLN A 149 14.57 -31.68 -9.36
CA GLN A 149 15.97 -31.96 -9.56
C GLN A 149 16.77 -30.66 -9.62
N ASP A 150 17.79 -30.55 -8.77
CA ASP A 150 18.41 -29.28 -8.37
C ASP A 150 18.99 -28.44 -9.53
N GLU A 151 19.71 -29.09 -10.45
CA GLU A 151 20.31 -28.44 -11.62
C GLU A 151 19.37 -28.36 -12.84
N GLN A 152 18.16 -28.92 -12.80
CA GLN A 152 17.29 -29.04 -14.00
C GLN A 152 16.28 -27.91 -14.17
N ALA A 153 15.97 -27.59 -15.42
CA ALA A 153 14.92 -26.66 -15.84
C ALA A 153 14.16 -27.22 -17.06
N TYR A 154 12.94 -26.73 -17.30
CA TYR A 154 12.12 -27.14 -18.43
C TYR A 154 12.56 -26.43 -19.71
N LEU A 155 12.85 -27.20 -20.76
CA LEU A 155 13.38 -26.68 -22.03
C LEU A 155 12.26 -26.24 -22.98
N LEU A 156 12.13 -24.92 -23.17
CA LEU A 156 11.14 -24.30 -24.03
C LEU A 156 11.43 -24.53 -25.53
N PRO A 157 10.41 -24.48 -26.42
CA PRO A 157 10.58 -24.76 -27.85
C PRO A 157 11.34 -23.68 -28.63
N HIS A 158 11.65 -22.53 -28.02
CA HIS A 158 12.22 -21.35 -28.69
C HIS A 158 13.42 -20.75 -27.91
N SER A 159 14.20 -19.92 -28.59
CA SER A 159 15.28 -19.08 -28.03
C SER A 159 14.71 -17.88 -27.26
N MET A 160 15.54 -17.21 -26.44
CA MET A 160 15.05 -16.13 -25.57
C MET A 160 14.49 -14.93 -26.35
N ASP A 161 15.09 -14.62 -27.52
CA ASP A 161 14.66 -13.53 -28.41
C ASP A 161 13.27 -13.72 -29.03
N TYR A 162 12.74 -14.95 -29.05
CA TYR A 162 11.35 -15.20 -29.44
C TYR A 162 10.37 -14.54 -28.45
N TYR A 163 10.67 -14.64 -27.15
CA TYR A 163 9.81 -14.22 -26.05
C TYR A 163 9.99 -12.73 -25.67
N ASN A 164 11.09 -12.11 -26.06
CA ASN A 164 11.14 -10.66 -26.29
C ASN A 164 11.87 -10.35 -27.62
N PRO A 165 11.14 -10.12 -28.73
CA PRO A 165 11.73 -9.79 -30.02
C PRO A 165 12.09 -8.29 -30.15
N ASN A 166 11.94 -7.49 -29.09
CA ASN A 166 12.19 -6.04 -29.05
C ASN A 166 11.48 -5.28 -30.17
N GLN A 167 10.15 -5.45 -30.25
CA GLN A 167 9.27 -4.84 -31.25
C GLN A 167 8.30 -3.83 -30.60
N SER A 168 7.00 -3.87 -30.91
CA SER A 168 6.01 -3.02 -30.25
C SER A 168 5.53 -3.63 -28.92
N LYS A 169 4.85 -2.81 -28.10
CA LYS A 169 4.29 -3.25 -26.81
C LYS A 169 3.34 -4.43 -26.99
N GLU A 170 2.51 -4.42 -28.02
CA GLU A 170 1.50 -5.46 -28.28
C GLU A 170 2.17 -6.81 -28.62
N VAL A 171 3.34 -6.78 -29.26
CA VAL A 171 4.13 -8.00 -29.52
C VAL A 171 4.76 -8.52 -28.23
N LEU A 172 5.33 -7.64 -27.39
CA LEU A 172 5.87 -8.03 -26.08
C LEU A 172 4.77 -8.59 -25.16
N ASP A 173 3.64 -7.89 -25.06
CA ASP A 173 2.45 -8.29 -24.30
C ASP A 173 2.00 -9.71 -24.68
N GLN A 174 1.91 -10.01 -25.99
CA GLN A 174 1.60 -11.34 -26.51
C GLN A 174 2.69 -12.36 -26.14
N ARG A 175 3.97 -12.02 -26.33
CA ARG A 175 5.08 -12.96 -26.13
C ARG A 175 5.32 -13.33 -24.68
N LEU A 176 5.11 -12.42 -23.73
CA LEU A 176 5.14 -12.73 -22.30
C LEU A 176 4.01 -13.70 -21.91
N ALA A 177 2.82 -13.55 -22.50
CA ALA A 177 1.73 -14.50 -22.27
C ALA A 177 2.02 -15.88 -22.88
N GLU A 178 2.68 -15.93 -24.04
CA GLU A 178 3.17 -17.18 -24.64
C GLU A 178 4.28 -17.84 -23.82
N LEU A 179 5.20 -17.07 -23.22
CA LEU A 179 6.21 -17.58 -22.28
C LEU A 179 5.57 -18.28 -21.08
N LEU A 180 4.59 -17.62 -20.45
CA LEU A 180 3.88 -18.16 -19.29
C LEU A 180 3.12 -19.46 -19.67
N ARG A 181 2.47 -19.50 -20.84
CA ARG A 181 1.82 -20.71 -21.37
C ARG A 181 2.83 -21.82 -21.57
N ASP A 182 3.87 -21.57 -22.37
CA ASP A 182 4.81 -22.61 -22.82
C ASP A 182 5.55 -23.22 -21.62
N GLY A 183 5.95 -22.39 -20.64
CA GLY A 183 6.56 -22.86 -19.41
C GLY A 183 5.69 -23.80 -18.60
N PHE A 184 4.46 -23.40 -18.26
CA PHE A 184 3.57 -24.24 -17.44
C PHE A 184 3.04 -25.47 -18.18
N GLN A 185 2.84 -25.39 -19.51
CA GLN A 185 2.49 -26.56 -20.30
C GLN A 185 3.65 -27.56 -20.40
N GLU A 186 4.89 -27.11 -20.63
CA GLU A 186 6.04 -28.02 -20.70
C GLU A 186 6.36 -28.64 -19.33
N ALA A 187 6.26 -27.86 -18.26
CA ALA A 187 6.41 -28.37 -16.89
C ALA A 187 5.38 -29.46 -16.55
N TYR A 188 4.13 -29.30 -17.00
CA TYR A 188 3.11 -30.33 -16.84
C TYR A 188 3.36 -31.55 -17.74
N ASN A 189 3.74 -31.36 -19.00
CA ASN A 189 4.03 -32.44 -19.95
C ASN A 189 5.16 -33.35 -19.46
N GLN A 190 6.19 -32.80 -18.81
CA GLN A 190 7.32 -33.58 -18.28
C GLN A 190 7.01 -34.23 -16.92
N ASP A 191 6.69 -33.43 -15.90
CA ASP A 191 6.63 -33.89 -14.50
C ASP A 191 5.20 -34.06 -13.94
N HIS A 192 4.15 -33.70 -14.71
CA HIS A 192 2.75 -33.70 -14.27
C HIS A 192 2.54 -32.88 -12.98
N ILE A 193 3.13 -31.67 -12.95
CA ILE A 193 3.13 -30.79 -11.77
C ILE A 193 1.70 -30.54 -11.24
N PRO A 194 1.47 -30.58 -9.91
CA PRO A 194 0.11 -30.53 -9.36
C PRO A 194 -0.44 -29.10 -9.29
N VAL A 195 -0.71 -28.49 -10.45
CA VAL A 195 -1.15 -27.09 -10.61
C VAL A 195 -2.35 -26.74 -9.71
N ALA A 196 -3.33 -27.63 -9.58
CA ALA A 196 -4.53 -27.41 -8.77
C ALA A 196 -4.28 -27.36 -7.24
N ASP A 197 -3.09 -27.72 -6.77
CA ASP A 197 -2.69 -27.62 -5.35
C ASP A 197 -2.02 -26.27 -5.01
N TYR A 198 -2.11 -25.26 -5.90
CA TYR A 198 -1.50 -23.95 -5.71
C TYR A 198 -2.41 -22.78 -6.09
N ASP A 199 -2.09 -21.61 -5.54
CA ASP A 199 -2.93 -20.41 -5.58
C ASP A 199 -2.28 -19.28 -6.40
N ILE A 200 -0.95 -19.33 -6.56
CA ILE A 200 -0.12 -18.35 -7.29
C ILE A 200 0.86 -19.09 -8.21
N TYR A 201 1.07 -18.58 -9.41
CA TYR A 201 1.90 -19.19 -10.45
C TYR A 201 3.07 -18.28 -10.83
N LEU A 202 4.29 -18.81 -10.79
CA LEU A 202 5.53 -18.06 -11.00
C LEU A 202 6.48 -18.82 -11.95
N LEU A 203 7.02 -18.12 -12.94
CA LEU A 203 7.98 -18.63 -13.91
C LEU A 203 9.31 -17.87 -13.73
N PHE A 204 10.36 -18.59 -13.33
CA PHE A 204 11.74 -18.14 -13.38
C PHE A 204 12.35 -18.56 -14.72
N HIS A 205 12.93 -17.64 -15.48
CA HIS A 205 13.61 -17.93 -16.75
C HIS A 205 15.13 -17.74 -16.66
N ALA A 206 15.88 -18.51 -17.44
CA ALA A 206 17.32 -18.27 -17.66
C ALA A 206 17.57 -16.90 -18.32
N GLY A 207 18.75 -16.32 -18.13
CA GLY A 207 19.10 -14.99 -18.62
C GLY A 207 18.72 -13.85 -17.66
N ILE A 208 19.31 -12.68 -17.91
CA ILE A 208 19.23 -11.48 -17.06
C ILE A 208 17.95 -10.66 -17.38
N GLY A 209 17.36 -10.03 -16.37
CA GLY A 209 16.21 -9.14 -16.53
C GLY A 209 16.47 -7.89 -17.39
N ASN A 210 15.46 -7.45 -18.13
CA ASN A 210 15.43 -6.16 -18.86
C ASN A 210 14.96 -5.00 -17.97
N ASP A 211 14.78 -5.23 -16.67
CA ASP A 211 14.20 -4.30 -15.70
C ASP A 211 15.14 -3.17 -15.28
N ILE A 212 16.39 -3.12 -15.75
CA ILE A 212 17.32 -2.01 -15.48
C ILE A 212 17.47 -1.10 -16.69
N ALA A 213 17.24 0.21 -16.49
CA ALA A 213 17.48 1.23 -17.50
C ALA A 213 18.98 1.55 -17.62
N THR A 214 19.46 1.67 -18.85
CA THR A 214 20.86 1.90 -19.19
C THR A 214 20.94 2.84 -20.40
N ASP A 215 21.90 3.78 -20.42
CA ASP A 215 22.09 4.75 -21.53
C ASP A 215 22.15 4.10 -22.93
N TYR A 216 22.69 2.89 -23.01
CA TYR A 216 22.65 2.04 -24.20
C TYR A 216 22.47 0.58 -23.79
N ASN A 217 21.24 0.07 -23.94
CA ASN A 217 20.96 -1.35 -23.69
C ASN A 217 21.56 -2.19 -24.84
N GLN A 218 22.58 -3.01 -24.50
CA GLN A 218 23.26 -3.89 -25.45
C GLN A 218 22.46 -5.17 -25.74
N THR A 219 21.64 -5.61 -24.78
CA THR A 219 20.84 -6.84 -24.83
C THR A 219 19.32 -6.54 -24.77
N PRO A 220 18.76 -5.78 -25.73
CA PRO A 220 17.38 -5.31 -25.64
C PRO A 220 16.32 -6.41 -25.82
N ASN A 221 16.73 -7.62 -26.23
CA ASN A 221 15.89 -8.81 -26.34
C ASN A 221 15.86 -9.64 -25.03
N ASP A 222 16.52 -9.19 -23.96
CA ASP A 222 16.33 -9.77 -22.62
C ASP A 222 14.86 -9.67 -22.19
N ILE A 223 14.36 -10.68 -21.49
CA ILE A 223 12.96 -10.70 -21.05
C ILE A 223 12.79 -9.81 -19.81
N PRO A 224 11.72 -9.00 -19.75
CA PRO A 224 11.37 -8.23 -18.56
C PRO A 224 10.55 -9.03 -17.55
N SER A 225 10.75 -8.72 -16.27
CA SER A 225 9.91 -9.15 -15.17
C SER A 225 8.50 -8.56 -15.30
N ALA A 226 7.49 -9.41 -15.20
CA ALA A 226 6.09 -9.00 -15.43
C ALA A 226 5.11 -9.76 -14.54
N PHE A 227 4.01 -9.11 -14.17
CA PHE A 227 2.82 -9.81 -13.67
C PHE A 227 1.69 -9.68 -14.70
N LEU A 228 1.23 -10.83 -15.21
CA LEU A 228 0.19 -10.95 -16.20
C LEU A 228 -1.13 -11.32 -15.50
N ASN A 229 -2.10 -10.40 -15.51
CA ASN A 229 -3.43 -10.67 -14.97
C ASN A 229 -4.36 -11.32 -16.01
N PHE A 230 -5.55 -11.72 -15.57
CA PHE A 230 -6.50 -12.45 -16.42
C PHE A 230 -6.93 -11.66 -17.67
N ALA A 231 -7.15 -10.34 -17.54
CA ALA A 231 -7.45 -9.45 -18.65
C ALA A 231 -6.29 -9.32 -19.65
N HIS A 232 -5.05 -9.54 -19.22
CA HIS A 232 -3.90 -9.63 -20.13
C HIS A 232 -3.93 -10.92 -20.94
N LEU A 233 -4.06 -12.08 -20.28
CA LEU A 233 -4.10 -13.39 -20.94
C LEU A 233 -5.31 -13.54 -21.87
N GLN A 234 -6.46 -12.97 -21.50
CA GLN A 234 -7.67 -12.94 -22.32
C GLN A 234 -7.48 -12.11 -23.60
N ARG A 235 -6.87 -10.91 -23.53
CA ARG A 235 -6.61 -10.07 -24.71
C ARG A 235 -5.58 -10.69 -25.66
N THR A 236 -4.59 -11.38 -25.12
CA THR A 236 -3.47 -11.99 -25.85
C THR A 236 -3.83 -13.40 -26.33
N LEU A 237 -3.60 -14.42 -25.49
CA LEU A 237 -3.88 -15.83 -25.81
C LEU A 237 -5.35 -16.07 -26.18
N GLY A 238 -6.27 -15.44 -25.45
CA GLY A 238 -7.71 -15.52 -25.71
C GLY A 238 -8.21 -14.68 -26.89
N ASN A 239 -7.37 -13.83 -27.50
CA ASN A 239 -7.75 -12.92 -28.60
C ASN A 239 -8.98 -12.02 -28.28
N GLY A 240 -9.27 -11.78 -26.99
CA GLY A 240 -10.44 -11.04 -26.51
C GLY A 240 -11.72 -11.87 -26.36
N ASP A 241 -11.68 -13.20 -26.47
CA ASP A 241 -12.87 -14.05 -26.29
C ASP A 241 -13.41 -13.96 -24.84
N PRO A 242 -14.68 -13.54 -24.63
CA PRO A 242 -15.29 -13.52 -23.30
C PRO A 242 -15.45 -14.91 -22.65
N ASN A 243 -15.28 -16.00 -23.42
CA ASN A 243 -15.32 -17.38 -22.94
C ASN A 243 -13.93 -17.95 -22.59
N PHE A 244 -12.85 -17.19 -22.80
CA PHE A 244 -11.49 -17.60 -22.41
C PHE A 244 -11.45 -17.89 -20.90
N SER A 245 -10.96 -19.08 -20.50
CA SER A 245 -10.98 -19.57 -19.12
C SER A 245 -9.63 -19.42 -18.39
N GLY A 246 -8.56 -19.09 -19.13
CA GLY A 246 -7.17 -19.10 -18.68
C GLY A 246 -6.29 -19.92 -19.63
N ILE A 247 -5.01 -20.06 -19.30
CA ILE A 247 -4.10 -21.03 -19.93
C ILE A 247 -4.54 -22.43 -19.51
N GLU A 248 -5.01 -23.26 -20.45
CA GLU A 248 -5.32 -24.67 -20.19
C GLU A 248 -4.03 -25.49 -20.02
N ILE A 249 -3.92 -26.22 -18.90
CA ILE A 249 -2.78 -27.09 -18.59
C ILE A 249 -3.18 -28.57 -18.67
N ASP A 250 -4.35 -28.90 -18.12
CA ASP A 250 -5.01 -30.20 -18.24
C ASP A 250 -6.53 -30.00 -18.26
N GLN A 251 -7.32 -31.06 -18.47
CA GLN A 251 -8.77 -31.05 -18.66
C GLN A 251 -9.51 -30.34 -17.50
N GLY A 252 -9.80 -29.05 -17.69
CA GLY A 252 -10.47 -28.19 -16.70
C GLY A 252 -9.54 -27.53 -15.67
N ILE A 253 -8.22 -27.72 -15.76
CA ILE A 253 -7.22 -27.02 -14.94
C ILE A 253 -6.66 -25.85 -15.75
N THR A 254 -6.87 -24.62 -15.27
CA THR A 254 -6.44 -23.39 -15.96
C THR A 254 -5.67 -22.45 -15.06
N ILE A 255 -4.59 -21.87 -15.59
CA ILE A 255 -3.84 -20.77 -14.96
C ILE A 255 -4.40 -19.44 -15.49
N LYS A 256 -4.87 -18.59 -14.57
CA LYS A 256 -5.55 -17.32 -14.92
C LYS A 256 -4.65 -16.10 -14.86
N GLU A 257 -3.58 -16.16 -14.07
CA GLU A 257 -2.64 -15.07 -13.82
C GLU A 257 -1.27 -15.68 -13.53
N GLY A 258 -0.19 -14.92 -13.68
CA GLY A 258 1.14 -15.39 -13.30
C GLY A 258 2.24 -14.34 -13.32
N ILE A 259 3.32 -14.64 -12.61
CA ILE A 259 4.52 -13.80 -12.47
C ILE A 259 5.64 -14.39 -13.34
N ILE A 260 6.38 -13.53 -14.03
CA ILE A 260 7.59 -13.83 -14.80
C ILE A 260 8.76 -13.08 -14.13
N LEU A 261 9.86 -13.78 -13.87
CA LEU A 261 11.10 -13.24 -13.30
C LEU A 261 12.33 -13.87 -14.00
N PRO A 262 13.45 -13.15 -14.13
CA PRO A 262 14.73 -13.67 -14.62
C PRO A 262 15.45 -14.52 -13.57
N GLU A 263 16.64 -15.05 -13.92
CA GLU A 263 17.52 -15.69 -12.94
C GLU A 263 18.20 -14.68 -12.02
N THR A 264 18.53 -13.50 -12.55
CA THR A 264 19.17 -12.40 -11.83
C THR A 264 18.91 -11.05 -12.51
N GLU A 265 19.09 -9.97 -11.76
CA GLU A 265 19.11 -8.58 -12.26
C GLU A 265 20.55 -8.02 -12.32
N SER A 266 21.52 -8.72 -11.71
CA SER A 266 22.94 -8.30 -11.70
C SER A 266 23.55 -8.44 -13.10
N ARG A 267 24.15 -7.35 -13.59
CA ARG A 267 24.82 -7.21 -14.89
C ARG A 267 26.33 -7.05 -14.71
N PRO A 268 27.11 -8.14 -14.60
CA PRO A 268 28.55 -8.10 -14.35
C PRO A 268 29.36 -7.60 -15.57
N ASP A 269 28.73 -7.48 -16.74
CA ASP A 269 29.24 -6.81 -17.93
C ASP A 269 29.20 -5.27 -17.79
N LEU A 270 28.17 -4.73 -17.12
CA LEU A 270 28.01 -3.30 -16.85
C LEU A 270 28.45 -2.86 -15.44
N GLN A 271 28.86 -3.80 -14.57
CA GLN A 271 29.18 -3.58 -13.15
C GLN A 271 27.98 -3.03 -12.36
N ILE A 272 26.79 -3.53 -12.66
CA ILE A 272 25.55 -3.25 -11.92
C ILE A 272 25.21 -4.50 -11.10
N GLU A 273 25.02 -4.33 -9.79
CA GLU A 273 24.58 -5.39 -8.89
C GLU A 273 23.17 -5.05 -8.40
N MET A 274 22.24 -6.00 -8.47
CA MET A 274 20.84 -5.79 -8.10
C MET A 274 20.22 -7.14 -7.69
N ALA A 275 19.59 -7.20 -6.52
CA ALA A 275 18.94 -8.40 -6.03
C ALA A 275 17.50 -8.54 -6.58
N LEU A 276 17.17 -9.76 -7.02
CA LEU A 276 15.89 -10.11 -7.66
C LEU A 276 14.70 -9.91 -6.70
N LYS A 277 14.93 -10.17 -5.41
CA LYS A 277 13.95 -10.11 -4.32
C LYS A 277 13.05 -8.87 -4.38
N GLY A 278 13.63 -7.68 -4.61
CA GLY A 278 12.88 -6.41 -4.61
C GLY A 278 11.80 -6.34 -5.68
N ILE A 279 12.14 -6.73 -6.92
CA ILE A 279 11.19 -6.80 -8.04
C ILE A 279 10.18 -7.93 -7.81
N ALA A 280 10.63 -9.08 -7.30
CA ALA A 280 9.78 -10.22 -7.00
C ALA A 280 8.68 -9.87 -5.97
N VAL A 281 9.00 -9.17 -4.88
CA VAL A 281 7.96 -8.76 -3.90
C VAL A 281 7.01 -7.70 -4.45
N ARG A 282 7.46 -6.78 -5.32
CA ARG A 282 6.56 -5.83 -6.01
C ARG A 282 5.57 -6.55 -6.93
N LEU A 283 6.03 -7.50 -7.73
CA LEU A 283 5.16 -8.26 -8.64
C LEU A 283 4.19 -9.17 -7.88
N LEU A 284 4.61 -9.74 -6.75
CA LEU A 284 3.69 -10.44 -5.86
C LEU A 284 2.68 -9.48 -5.20
N GLY A 285 3.04 -8.23 -4.94
CA GLY A 285 2.09 -7.17 -4.56
C GLY A 285 0.95 -7.01 -5.58
N ASN A 286 1.28 -6.94 -6.87
CA ASN A 286 0.27 -6.89 -7.95
C ASN A 286 -0.61 -8.16 -7.99
N GLN A 287 -0.02 -9.34 -7.78
CA GLN A 287 -0.75 -10.63 -7.70
C GLN A 287 -1.65 -10.72 -6.46
N LEU A 288 -1.32 -10.06 -5.36
CA LEU A 288 -2.20 -9.95 -4.18
C LEU A 288 -3.32 -8.89 -4.36
N GLY A 289 -3.21 -8.06 -5.40
CA GLY A 289 -4.24 -7.07 -5.79
C GLY A 289 -3.90 -5.62 -5.45
N LEU A 290 -2.67 -5.30 -5.06
CA LEU A 290 -2.18 -3.91 -4.96
C LEU A 290 -1.94 -3.31 -6.36
N PRO A 291 -2.27 -2.03 -6.60
CA PRO A 291 -1.82 -1.33 -7.79
C PRO A 291 -0.36 -0.89 -7.69
N SER A 292 0.24 -0.67 -8.86
CA SER A 292 1.40 0.19 -9.06
C SER A 292 1.05 1.62 -8.64
N LEU A 293 1.92 2.26 -7.87
CA LEU A 293 1.76 3.65 -7.42
C LEU A 293 2.72 4.63 -8.13
N PHE A 294 3.39 4.14 -9.18
CA PHE A 294 4.08 4.92 -10.21
C PHE A 294 3.19 5.07 -11.47
N ASN A 295 3.49 6.03 -12.35
CA ASN A 295 2.82 6.16 -13.65
C ASN A 295 3.24 5.01 -14.58
N THR A 296 2.31 4.09 -14.85
CA THR A 296 2.53 2.85 -15.60
C THR A 296 2.69 3.02 -17.12
N GLU A 297 2.46 4.21 -17.67
CA GLU A 297 2.69 4.50 -19.09
C GLU A 297 4.11 5.03 -19.36
N THR A 298 4.67 5.80 -18.42
CA THR A 298 5.94 6.53 -18.57
C THR A 298 7.07 6.01 -17.69
N GLY A 299 6.75 5.17 -16.69
CA GLY A 299 7.70 4.66 -15.70
C GLY A 299 8.12 5.68 -14.64
N ARG A 300 7.52 6.89 -14.62
CA ARG A 300 7.79 7.93 -13.61
C ARG A 300 7.20 7.53 -12.26
N SER A 301 7.94 7.78 -11.19
CA SER A 301 7.48 7.55 -9.81
C SER A 301 6.23 8.39 -9.46
N GLY A 302 5.45 7.94 -8.48
CA GLY A 302 4.31 8.66 -7.90
C GLY A 302 4.33 8.75 -6.38
N ILE A 303 5.06 7.86 -5.69
CA ILE A 303 5.29 7.87 -4.23
C ILE A 303 6.76 7.69 -3.82
N GLY A 304 7.69 7.65 -4.79
CA GLY A 304 9.13 7.57 -4.54
C GLY A 304 9.57 6.28 -3.85
N ARG A 305 10.71 6.37 -3.17
CA ARG A 305 11.33 5.26 -2.42
C ARG A 305 10.64 4.94 -1.08
N TRP A 306 9.51 5.59 -0.78
CA TRP A 306 8.79 5.44 0.49
C TRP A 306 7.86 4.22 0.55
N GLY A 307 7.51 3.61 -0.58
CA GLY A 307 6.59 2.46 -0.62
C GLY A 307 6.94 1.40 -1.67
N LEU A 308 6.56 0.15 -1.39
CA LEU A 308 6.83 -1.04 -2.22
C LEU A 308 6.40 -0.91 -3.69
N MET A 309 5.24 -0.30 -3.97
CA MET A 309 4.59 -0.38 -5.28
C MET A 309 5.14 0.64 -6.30
N ASP A 310 6.37 1.08 -6.09
CA ASP A 310 7.09 2.15 -6.79
C ASP A 310 8.62 1.92 -6.60
N GLU A 311 9.47 2.94 -6.73
CA GLU A 311 10.92 2.90 -6.51
C GLU A 311 11.34 2.22 -5.19
N GLY A 312 10.49 2.22 -4.16
CA GLY A 312 10.78 1.58 -2.88
C GLY A 312 11.09 0.09 -2.98
N CYS A 313 10.66 -0.61 -4.04
CA CYS A 313 11.07 -2.00 -4.28
C CYS A 313 12.58 -2.15 -4.60
N LYS A 314 13.27 -1.06 -4.97
CA LYS A 314 14.68 -1.03 -5.38
C LYS A 314 15.61 -0.63 -4.23
N ASN A 315 15.05 -0.28 -3.08
CA ASN A 315 15.80 0.22 -1.93
C ASN A 315 16.89 -0.78 -1.51
N TYR A 316 18.07 -0.22 -1.19
CA TYR A 316 19.28 -0.97 -0.89
C TYR A 316 19.65 -2.03 -1.97
N PHE A 317 19.59 -1.65 -3.25
CA PHE A 317 19.85 -2.53 -4.41
C PHE A 317 18.92 -3.76 -4.46
N GLY A 318 17.65 -3.59 -4.06
CA GLY A 318 16.66 -4.66 -3.95
C GLY A 318 16.81 -5.56 -2.72
N LEU A 319 17.84 -5.36 -1.89
CA LEU A 319 18.09 -6.17 -0.68
C LEU A 319 17.16 -5.80 0.48
N ILE A 320 16.71 -4.55 0.54
CA ILE A 320 15.80 -4.04 1.59
C ILE A 320 14.66 -3.26 0.93
N PRO A 321 13.70 -3.94 0.27
CA PRO A 321 12.55 -3.28 -0.32
C PRO A 321 11.69 -2.62 0.77
N ALA A 322 11.25 -1.39 0.52
CA ALA A 322 10.43 -0.61 1.44
C ALA A 322 9.17 -1.37 1.88
N ILE A 323 8.73 -1.13 3.11
CA ILE A 323 7.39 -1.54 3.55
C ILE A 323 6.33 -0.82 2.66
N PRO A 324 5.19 -1.46 2.29
CA PRO A 324 4.13 -0.76 1.55
C PRO A 324 3.62 0.44 2.35
N CYS A 325 3.24 1.53 1.67
CA CYS A 325 2.76 2.75 2.33
C CYS A 325 1.51 2.53 3.19
N ALA A 326 1.17 3.50 4.05
CA ALA A 326 0.01 3.44 4.92
C ALA A 326 -1.27 2.98 4.19
N TRP A 327 -1.55 3.59 3.03
CA TRP A 327 -2.69 3.22 2.19
C TRP A 327 -2.65 1.74 1.77
N SER A 328 -1.53 1.27 1.21
CA SER A 328 -1.41 -0.13 0.78
C SER A 328 -1.61 -1.13 1.92
N ARG A 329 -1.16 -0.83 3.15
CA ARG A 329 -1.38 -1.72 4.30
C ARG A 329 -2.83 -1.71 4.78
N VAL A 330 -3.52 -0.58 4.70
CA VAL A 330 -4.94 -0.48 5.07
C VAL A 330 -5.84 -1.13 4.01
N PHE A 331 -5.60 -0.87 2.72
CA PHE A 331 -6.29 -1.48 1.59
C PHE A 331 -6.19 -3.02 1.56
N MET A 332 -5.11 -3.59 2.10
CA MET A 332 -4.91 -5.03 2.23
C MET A 332 -5.43 -5.61 3.56
N GLY A 333 -6.08 -4.80 4.41
CA GLY A 333 -6.57 -5.20 5.73
C GLY A 333 -5.46 -5.54 6.73
N TRP A 334 -4.20 -5.15 6.47
CA TRP A 334 -3.05 -5.49 7.31
C TRP A 334 -2.92 -4.57 8.53
N GLU A 335 -3.16 -3.28 8.36
CA GLU A 335 -3.30 -2.29 9.45
C GLU A 335 -4.71 -1.67 9.45
N GLU A 336 -5.18 -1.28 10.62
CA GLU A 336 -6.45 -0.57 10.82
C GLU A 336 -6.15 0.87 11.29
N PRO A 337 -6.66 1.92 10.61
CA PRO A 337 -6.33 3.30 10.96
C PRO A 337 -7.26 3.86 12.05
N GLU A 338 -6.70 4.48 13.10
CA GLU A 338 -7.53 5.23 14.05
C GLU A 338 -8.06 6.51 13.38
N ILE A 339 -9.37 6.72 13.37
CA ILE A 339 -9.97 7.98 12.92
C ILE A 339 -9.67 9.06 13.96
N LEU A 340 -8.91 10.08 13.54
CA LEU A 340 -8.31 11.05 14.44
C LEU A 340 -9.27 12.21 14.76
N THR A 341 -9.37 12.53 16.05
CA THR A 341 -10.13 13.68 16.58
C THR A 341 -9.19 14.79 17.08
N PRO A 342 -9.56 16.09 16.98
CA PRO A 342 -8.70 17.20 17.39
C PRO A 342 -8.22 17.12 18.84
N ARG A 343 -6.89 17.06 19.02
CA ARG A 343 -6.20 16.98 20.32
C ARG A 343 -4.70 17.25 20.15
N SER A 344 -4.06 17.70 21.23
CA SER A 344 -2.59 17.85 21.31
C SER A 344 -1.91 16.58 21.82
N GLY A 345 -0.62 16.42 21.50
CA GLY A 345 0.24 15.35 22.04
C GLY A 345 -0.11 13.94 21.53
N ILE A 346 -0.61 13.83 20.29
CA ILE A 346 -0.93 12.57 19.65
C ILE A 346 0.36 11.81 19.39
N ALA A 347 0.53 10.63 19.99
CA ALA A 347 1.68 9.76 19.76
C ALA A 347 1.43 8.83 18.55
N ILE A 348 2.45 8.67 17.70
CA ILE A 348 2.38 7.81 16.51
C ILE A 348 3.62 6.90 16.42
N ALA A 349 3.38 5.60 16.43
CA ALA A 349 4.40 4.55 16.47
C ALA A 349 4.92 4.21 15.07
N ALA A 350 6.22 3.94 14.97
CA ALA A 350 6.82 3.32 13.79
C ALA A 350 6.24 1.91 13.56
N ILE A 351 6.41 1.35 12.35
CA ILE A 351 5.73 0.11 11.95
C ILE A 351 6.15 -1.11 12.80
N SER A 352 7.38 -1.16 13.31
CA SER A 352 7.85 -2.19 14.25
C SER A 352 7.31 -2.02 15.68
N GLU A 353 6.93 -0.80 16.06
CA GLU A 353 6.51 -0.44 17.42
C GLU A 353 5.04 -0.82 17.71
N SER A 354 4.67 -0.83 18.99
CA SER A 354 3.30 -1.16 19.43
C SER A 354 2.79 -0.33 20.61
N SER A 355 3.58 0.68 21.00
CA SER A 355 3.34 1.57 22.13
C SER A 355 2.33 2.70 21.85
N ALA A 356 1.97 2.92 20.59
CA ALA A 356 0.94 3.85 20.11
C ALA A 356 0.34 3.33 18.76
N PRO A 357 -0.73 3.95 18.23
CA PRO A 357 -1.22 3.65 16.88
C PRO A 357 -0.17 3.91 15.79
N ARG A 358 -0.20 3.10 14.72
CA ARG A 358 0.76 3.17 13.59
C ARG A 358 0.25 3.97 12.41
N VAL A 359 -1.07 4.02 12.23
CA VAL A 359 -1.74 4.76 11.15
C VAL A 359 -2.91 5.55 11.73
N TYR A 360 -3.00 6.83 11.38
CA TYR A 360 -4.15 7.69 11.66
C TYR A 360 -4.85 8.07 10.36
N LYS A 361 -6.20 8.16 10.37
CA LYS A 361 -7.01 8.71 9.27
C LYS A 361 -7.63 10.05 9.68
N ILE A 362 -7.51 11.06 8.82
CA ILE A 362 -8.19 12.36 8.96
C ILE A 362 -9.10 12.56 7.75
N PRO A 363 -10.43 12.37 7.88
CA PRO A 363 -11.38 12.62 6.79
C PRO A 363 -11.39 14.09 6.36
N ILE A 364 -11.47 14.33 5.04
CA ILE A 364 -11.81 15.64 4.46
C ILE A 364 -13.24 15.60 3.93
N ASN A 365 -13.58 14.55 3.15
CA ASN A 365 -14.94 14.29 2.68
C ASN A 365 -15.23 12.77 2.60
N ALA A 366 -16.19 12.34 1.79
CA ALA A 366 -16.59 10.93 1.64
C ALA A 366 -15.52 10.05 0.95
N HIS A 367 -14.74 10.61 0.03
CA HIS A 367 -13.72 9.90 -0.76
C HIS A 367 -12.29 10.37 -0.41
N GLU A 368 -12.15 11.60 0.09
CA GLU A 368 -10.86 12.28 0.28
C GLU A 368 -10.45 12.33 1.76
N TYR A 369 -9.21 11.96 2.08
CA TYR A 369 -8.68 11.93 3.45
C TYR A 369 -7.15 11.88 3.48
N PHE A 370 -6.58 12.29 4.62
CA PHE A 370 -5.17 12.05 4.92
C PHE A 370 -4.98 10.75 5.70
N LEU A 371 -3.96 9.97 5.35
CA LEU A 371 -3.40 8.91 6.21
C LEU A 371 -2.02 9.33 6.72
N LEU A 372 -1.80 9.24 8.03
CA LEU A 372 -0.51 9.56 8.66
C LEU A 372 0.15 8.28 9.15
N GLU A 373 1.45 8.11 8.90
CA GLU A 373 2.26 7.02 9.48
C GLU A 373 3.63 7.52 9.94
N ASN A 374 4.26 6.84 10.91
CA ASN A 374 5.65 7.09 11.28
C ASN A 374 6.57 6.06 10.61
N ARG A 375 7.61 6.53 9.91
CA ARG A 375 8.62 5.71 9.22
C ARG A 375 10.00 6.12 9.71
N GLN A 376 10.83 5.16 10.07
CA GLN A 376 12.20 5.42 10.56
C GLN A 376 13.14 4.43 9.85
N GLN A 377 14.19 4.93 9.20
CA GLN A 377 15.23 4.11 8.57
C GLN A 377 15.87 3.19 9.61
N ASP A 378 16.39 3.82 10.66
CA ASP A 378 16.85 3.18 11.87
C ASP A 378 15.86 3.52 12.99
N VAL A 379 15.19 2.49 13.49
CA VAL A 379 14.18 2.60 14.56
C VAL A 379 14.78 2.33 15.94
N ASN A 380 16.01 1.83 16.02
CA ASN A 380 16.66 1.41 17.26
C ASN A 380 17.84 2.33 17.68
N ASP A 381 18.34 3.16 16.75
CA ASP A 381 19.44 4.14 16.89
C ASP A 381 20.84 3.49 17.13
N ASP A 382 21.08 2.29 16.58
CA ASP A 382 22.37 1.58 16.60
C ASP A 382 23.22 1.75 15.32
N GLY A 383 22.61 2.26 14.24
CA GLY A 383 23.24 2.56 12.96
C GLY A 383 23.43 1.36 12.03
N VAL A 384 22.82 0.19 12.27
CA VAL A 384 23.03 -1.01 11.45
C VAL A 384 21.82 -1.96 11.38
N ALA A 385 21.21 -2.10 10.20
CA ALA A 385 20.23 -3.17 9.97
C ALA A 385 20.92 -4.54 9.82
N ILE A 386 20.30 -5.59 10.35
CA ILE A 386 20.84 -6.96 10.34
C ILE A 386 20.11 -7.84 9.33
N GLY A 387 20.87 -8.50 8.47
CA GLY A 387 20.36 -9.48 7.51
C GLY A 387 20.87 -10.91 7.77
N TYR A 388 20.16 -11.89 7.21
CA TYR A 388 20.64 -13.27 7.09
C TYR A 388 20.35 -13.81 5.69
N ASP A 389 21.33 -14.55 5.13
CA ASP A 389 21.15 -15.26 3.87
C ASP A 389 20.61 -16.69 4.07
N GLN A 390 20.38 -17.41 2.96
CA GLN A 390 19.89 -18.80 2.96
C GLN A 390 20.80 -19.80 3.70
N TYR A 391 22.08 -19.47 3.89
CA TYR A 391 23.07 -20.30 4.60
C TYR A 391 23.19 -19.92 6.08
N GLY A 392 22.57 -18.81 6.50
CA GLY A 392 22.64 -18.28 7.85
C GLY A 392 23.85 -17.39 8.12
N HIS A 393 24.58 -16.95 7.07
CA HIS A 393 25.59 -15.90 7.24
C HIS A 393 24.91 -14.62 7.69
N ARG A 394 25.51 -13.90 8.64
CA ARG A 394 25.01 -12.61 9.11
C ARG A 394 25.56 -11.47 8.24
N ILE A 395 24.65 -10.59 7.82
CA ILE A 395 24.92 -9.35 7.09
C ILE A 395 24.66 -8.16 8.01
N GLU A 396 25.50 -7.14 7.91
CA GLU A 396 25.33 -5.80 8.50
C GLU A 396 25.20 -4.79 7.37
N PHE A 397 24.10 -4.03 7.34
CA PHE A 397 23.85 -2.94 6.39
C PHE A 397 24.05 -1.59 7.08
N TYR A 398 24.78 -0.65 6.46
CA TYR A 398 25.03 0.68 7.02
C TYR A 398 24.32 1.80 6.22
N PRO A 399 24.05 2.99 6.81
CA PRO A 399 23.24 4.03 6.17
C PRO A 399 23.89 4.70 4.93
N ASP A 400 25.17 4.47 4.67
CA ASP A 400 25.86 4.96 3.48
C ASP A 400 25.64 4.07 2.23
N GLY A 401 24.94 2.95 2.38
CA GLY A 401 24.68 1.97 1.33
C GLY A 401 25.74 0.85 1.23
N GLN A 402 26.76 0.83 2.10
CA GLN A 402 27.67 -0.31 2.21
C GLN A 402 27.12 -1.37 3.18
N PHE A 403 27.26 -2.64 2.80
CA PHE A 403 27.05 -3.76 3.71
C PHE A 403 28.35 -4.55 3.92
N THR A 404 28.40 -5.33 5.00
CA THR A 404 29.39 -6.40 5.17
C THR A 404 28.71 -7.72 5.51
N ALA A 405 29.28 -8.84 5.06
CA ALA A 405 28.80 -10.18 5.38
C ALA A 405 29.93 -10.98 6.07
N ASN A 406 29.56 -11.77 7.08
CA ASN A 406 30.49 -12.64 7.80
C ASN A 406 30.58 -14.02 7.11
N ILE A 407 31.54 -14.14 6.19
CA ILE A 407 31.70 -15.28 5.25
C ILE A 407 33.18 -15.67 5.21
N ASP A 408 33.51 -16.98 5.19
CA ASP A 408 34.86 -17.47 4.96
C ASP A 408 35.14 -17.64 3.46
N THR A 409 35.49 -16.53 2.81
CA THR A 409 35.90 -16.55 1.40
C THR A 409 37.19 -17.34 1.14
N SER A 410 37.94 -17.73 2.19
CA SER A 410 39.12 -18.61 2.06
C SER A 410 38.74 -20.10 2.01
N ALA A 411 37.61 -20.47 2.61
CA ALA A 411 36.94 -21.76 2.39
C ALA A 411 36.20 -21.84 1.04
N GLY A 412 35.97 -20.67 0.39
CA GLY A 412 35.28 -20.55 -0.89
C GLY A 412 33.78 -20.24 -0.76
N GLU A 413 33.32 -19.88 0.45
CA GLU A 413 31.94 -19.47 0.72
C GLU A 413 31.57 -18.18 -0.05
N ARG A 414 30.27 -18.01 -0.32
CA ARG A 414 29.66 -16.86 -1.00
C ARG A 414 28.41 -16.41 -0.25
N LEU A 415 27.99 -15.17 -0.51
CA LEU A 415 26.70 -14.65 -0.08
C LEU A 415 25.58 -15.40 -0.82
N GLY A 416 24.59 -15.92 -0.10
CA GLY A 416 23.35 -16.42 -0.69
C GLY A 416 22.28 -15.34 -0.81
N VAL A 417 21.08 -15.71 -1.26
CA VAL A 417 19.91 -14.83 -1.26
C VAL A 417 19.62 -14.36 0.16
N ILE A 418 19.50 -13.05 0.38
CA ILE A 418 19.21 -12.48 1.70
C ILE A 418 17.74 -12.71 2.04
N THR A 419 17.47 -13.77 2.81
CA THR A 419 16.11 -14.23 3.14
C THR A 419 15.44 -13.46 4.27
N GLN A 420 16.21 -12.77 5.12
CA GLN A 420 15.71 -12.02 6.28
C GLN A 420 16.46 -10.70 6.47
N VAL A 421 15.74 -9.67 6.93
CA VAL A 421 16.25 -8.35 7.35
C VAL A 421 15.43 -7.91 8.57
N SER A 422 16.05 -7.29 9.58
CA SER A 422 15.35 -6.80 10.77
C SER A 422 14.56 -5.51 10.52
N GLU A 423 15.14 -4.54 9.80
CA GLU A 423 14.52 -3.24 9.49
C GLU A 423 14.29 -3.06 7.98
N TYR A 424 13.08 -3.38 7.49
CA TYR A 424 12.70 -3.17 6.08
C TYR A 424 12.58 -1.69 5.66
N ASP A 425 12.56 -0.76 6.62
CA ASP A 425 12.58 0.68 6.35
C ASP A 425 14.00 1.26 6.20
N PHE A 426 15.08 0.51 6.51
CA PHE A 426 16.46 1.00 6.49
C PHE A 426 16.96 1.51 5.13
N GLY A 427 16.26 1.18 4.04
CA GLY A 427 16.57 1.65 2.69
C GLY A 427 15.75 2.86 2.19
N ILE A 428 14.79 3.41 2.95
CA ILE A 428 13.96 4.56 2.52
C ILE A 428 14.74 5.90 2.59
N PRO A 429 14.26 7.00 1.99
CA PRO A 429 15.02 8.27 1.90
C PRO A 429 15.37 8.93 3.24
N GLY A 430 14.45 8.91 4.21
CA GLY A 430 14.59 9.60 5.49
C GLY A 430 13.76 9.00 6.60
N SER A 431 13.62 9.75 7.70
CA SER A 431 12.85 9.32 8.87
C SER A 431 11.96 10.47 9.37
N GLY A 432 10.72 10.17 9.76
CA GLY A 432 9.72 11.15 10.19
C GLY A 432 8.30 10.61 10.06
N ILE A 433 7.31 11.50 10.23
CA ILE A 433 5.92 11.20 9.87
C ILE A 433 5.75 11.41 8.35
N LEU A 434 5.09 10.50 7.66
CA LEU A 434 4.60 10.69 6.29
C LEU A 434 3.11 11.04 6.33
N ILE A 435 2.69 11.94 5.45
CA ILE A 435 1.29 12.33 5.27
C ILE A 435 0.90 11.96 3.84
N TRP A 436 0.02 10.98 3.71
CA TRP A 436 -0.51 10.51 2.43
C TRP A 436 -1.85 11.18 2.16
N HIS A 437 -2.00 11.85 1.02
CA HIS A 437 -3.30 12.35 0.56
C HIS A 437 -3.95 11.29 -0.31
N ILE A 438 -5.16 10.87 0.06
CA ILE A 438 -5.86 9.77 -0.60
C ILE A 438 -7.18 10.27 -1.19
N ASP A 439 -7.47 9.82 -2.41
CA ASP A 439 -8.75 10.01 -3.11
C ASP A 439 -9.28 8.65 -3.58
N ASP A 440 -10.24 8.09 -2.82
CA ASP A 440 -10.87 6.80 -3.12
C ASP A 440 -11.59 6.84 -4.49
N GLU A 441 -12.07 8.01 -4.97
CA GLU A 441 -12.76 8.12 -6.27
C GLU A 441 -11.79 7.95 -7.45
N ILE A 442 -10.56 8.47 -7.32
CA ILE A 442 -9.47 8.25 -8.30
C ILE A 442 -8.93 6.82 -8.22
N ILE A 443 -8.80 6.25 -7.01
CA ILE A 443 -8.40 4.85 -6.82
C ILE A 443 -9.41 3.91 -7.50
N GLU A 444 -10.69 3.97 -7.16
CA GLU A 444 -11.70 3.03 -7.69
C GLU A 444 -11.81 3.09 -9.22
N ARG A 445 -11.68 4.30 -9.78
CA ARG A 445 -11.72 4.56 -11.22
C ARG A 445 -10.55 3.94 -11.98
N HIS A 446 -9.34 3.87 -11.39
CA HIS A 446 -8.11 3.51 -12.10
C HIS A 446 -7.37 2.28 -11.54
N LEU A 447 -7.88 1.63 -10.49
CA LEU A 447 -7.33 0.41 -9.88
C LEU A 447 -7.24 -0.76 -10.88
N THR A 448 -8.31 -0.99 -11.65
CA THR A 448 -8.40 -2.13 -12.59
C THR A 448 -7.49 -1.98 -13.81
N GLU A 449 -7.19 -0.75 -14.21
CA GLU A 449 -6.30 -0.39 -15.32
C GLU A 449 -4.84 -0.20 -14.90
N ASN A 450 -4.54 -0.37 -13.60
CA ASN A 450 -3.25 -0.12 -12.95
C ASN A 450 -2.71 1.31 -13.14
N GLN A 451 -3.57 2.33 -13.00
CA GLN A 451 -3.27 3.74 -13.32
C GLN A 451 -3.57 4.72 -12.16
N VAL A 452 -3.69 4.24 -10.92
CA VAL A 452 -4.07 5.04 -9.72
C VAL A 452 -3.26 6.33 -9.56
N ASN A 453 -1.97 6.32 -9.91
CA ASN A 453 -1.07 7.48 -9.86
C ASN A 453 -0.54 7.89 -11.26
N ALA A 454 -1.27 7.56 -12.33
CA ALA A 454 -0.86 7.94 -13.69
C ALA A 454 -1.00 9.45 -13.94
N ASN A 455 -2.03 10.10 -13.40
CA ASN A 455 -2.14 11.56 -13.47
C ASN A 455 -1.23 12.23 -12.41
N LEU A 456 -0.28 13.05 -12.86
CA LEU A 456 0.65 13.76 -11.98
C LEU A 456 -0.02 14.89 -11.20
N GLU A 457 -1.08 15.49 -11.74
CA GLU A 457 -1.76 16.67 -11.17
C GLU A 457 -2.88 16.31 -10.17
N HIS A 458 -3.30 15.03 -10.12
CA HIS A 458 -4.32 14.50 -9.20
C HIS A 458 -4.15 12.98 -9.13
N ARG A 459 -3.39 12.53 -8.12
CA ARG A 459 -3.10 11.12 -7.82
C ARG A 459 -4.20 10.52 -6.93
N GLY A 460 -4.37 9.21 -6.95
CA GLY A 460 -5.23 8.51 -5.98
C GLY A 460 -4.55 8.25 -4.63
N VAL A 461 -3.21 8.12 -4.63
CA VAL A 461 -2.38 7.93 -3.42
C VAL A 461 -1.14 8.82 -3.55
N ASP A 462 -1.19 10.00 -2.95
CA ASP A 462 -0.14 11.01 -3.05
C ASP A 462 0.67 11.14 -1.76
N LEU A 463 1.91 11.61 -1.85
CA LEU A 463 2.72 11.98 -0.68
C LEU A 463 2.75 13.51 -0.58
N GLU A 464 2.37 14.07 0.57
CA GLU A 464 2.51 15.50 0.83
C GLU A 464 3.97 15.79 1.23
N GLU A 465 4.82 16.01 0.21
CA GLU A 465 6.28 16.19 0.32
C GLU A 465 6.61 17.39 1.22
N ALA A 466 7.03 17.12 2.47
CA ALA A 466 7.05 18.11 3.55
C ALA A 466 7.96 19.33 3.29
N ASP A 467 8.99 19.19 2.46
CA ASP A 467 9.96 20.25 2.17
C ASP A 467 9.33 21.45 1.41
N GLY A 468 8.23 21.21 0.70
CA GLY A 468 7.47 22.20 -0.06
C GLY A 468 7.64 22.14 -1.59
N SER A 469 8.41 21.20 -2.14
CA SER A 469 8.47 20.87 -3.57
C SER A 469 7.80 19.53 -3.85
N GLN A 470 6.86 19.50 -4.80
CA GLN A 470 6.26 18.25 -5.28
C GLN A 470 7.13 17.66 -6.40
N ASP A 471 8.29 17.11 -6.00
CA ASP A 471 9.38 16.69 -6.88
C ASP A 471 9.25 15.22 -7.32
N ILE A 472 8.64 14.35 -6.52
CA ILE A 472 8.41 12.94 -6.89
C ILE A 472 7.66 12.86 -8.22
N GLY A 473 8.18 12.08 -9.18
CA GLY A 473 7.59 11.91 -10.50
C GLY A 473 7.82 13.06 -11.51
N GLN A 474 8.49 14.13 -11.11
CA GLN A 474 9.01 15.13 -12.04
C GLN A 474 10.14 14.54 -12.91
N TYR A 475 10.65 15.33 -13.84
CA TYR A 475 11.80 14.93 -14.66
C TYR A 475 12.92 15.97 -14.56
N PHE A 476 13.96 15.60 -13.83
CA PHE A 476 15.19 16.39 -13.69
C PHE A 476 16.32 15.73 -14.50
N PRO A 477 16.88 16.39 -15.53
CA PRO A 477 18.09 15.91 -16.20
C PRO A 477 19.25 15.75 -15.20
N PHE A 478 20.13 14.76 -15.39
CA PHE A 478 21.23 14.40 -14.48
C PHE A 478 22.14 15.56 -13.99
N LEU A 479 22.24 16.66 -14.73
CA LEU A 479 23.03 17.86 -14.37
C LEU A 479 22.18 19.03 -13.84
N SER A 480 20.89 18.80 -13.57
CA SER A 480 19.96 19.77 -13.02
C SER A 480 20.02 19.76 -11.49
N PRO A 481 19.88 20.93 -10.82
CA PRO A 481 19.30 20.97 -9.49
C PRO A 481 17.98 20.20 -9.48
N GLY A 482 17.72 19.41 -8.43
CA GLY A 482 16.60 18.47 -8.35
C GLY A 482 16.90 17.04 -8.84
N SER A 483 17.99 16.78 -9.57
CA SER A 483 18.24 15.39 -10.00
C SER A 483 18.52 14.47 -8.81
N GLY A 484 17.63 13.50 -8.61
CA GLY A 484 17.56 12.59 -7.47
C GLY A 484 16.32 12.77 -6.59
N SER A 485 15.66 13.94 -6.57
CA SER A 485 14.43 14.16 -5.78
C SER A 485 13.18 13.63 -6.48
N GLU A 486 13.24 13.28 -7.76
CA GLU A 486 12.15 12.59 -8.47
C GLU A 486 11.77 11.20 -7.88
N PHE A 487 12.56 10.72 -6.90
CA PHE A 487 12.40 9.48 -6.16
C PHE A 487 12.20 9.68 -4.64
N GLY A 488 12.04 10.92 -4.17
CA GLY A 488 11.91 11.31 -2.77
C GLY A 488 13.24 11.52 -2.02
N VAL A 489 13.28 12.51 -1.11
CA VAL A 489 14.43 12.87 -0.27
C VAL A 489 14.11 12.74 1.23
N ALA A 490 15.08 12.98 2.12
CA ALA A 490 14.86 12.80 3.56
C ALA A 490 13.93 13.88 4.16
N GLU A 491 13.85 15.01 3.47
CA GLU A 491 13.11 16.21 3.80
C GLU A 491 11.62 16.14 3.39
N ASP A 492 11.17 15.11 2.64
CA ASP A 492 9.75 14.83 2.37
C ASP A 492 8.97 14.52 3.66
N ALA A 493 9.69 14.15 4.74
CA ALA A 493 9.13 13.70 6.00
C ALA A 493 8.90 14.84 7.02
N TRP A 494 7.84 14.70 7.79
CA TRP A 494 7.36 15.67 8.76
C TRP A 494 8.01 15.44 10.14
N TYR A 495 8.86 16.37 10.58
CA TYR A 495 9.53 16.38 11.88
C TYR A 495 9.88 17.82 12.33
N ALA A 496 10.03 18.05 13.64
CA ALA A 496 10.17 19.37 14.28
C ALA A 496 11.16 20.33 13.59
N ASP A 497 12.33 19.80 13.23
CA ASP A 497 13.50 20.51 12.75
C ASP A 497 13.80 20.23 11.27
N ASN A 498 12.76 20.04 10.45
CA ASN A 498 12.88 20.09 8.99
C ASN A 498 13.16 21.53 8.54
N GLU A 499 14.44 21.85 8.33
CA GLU A 499 14.89 23.20 7.97
C GLU A 499 14.40 23.63 6.57
N ILE A 500 14.25 22.71 5.62
CA ILE A 500 13.79 23.04 4.26
C ILE A 500 12.32 23.45 4.26
N HIS A 501 11.46 22.69 4.94
CA HIS A 501 10.06 23.10 5.18
C HIS A 501 10.00 24.50 5.82
N GLN A 502 10.82 24.76 6.85
CA GLN A 502 10.85 26.06 7.52
C GLN A 502 11.28 27.19 6.58
N ILE A 503 12.24 26.95 5.68
CA ILE A 503 12.70 27.91 4.66
C ILE A 503 11.60 28.16 3.62
N ALA A 504 11.00 27.12 3.05
CA ALA A 504 9.93 27.23 2.06
C ALA A 504 8.73 28.04 2.60
N ASN A 505 8.30 27.70 3.81
CA ASN A 505 7.18 28.35 4.51
C ASN A 505 7.54 29.69 5.18
N LYS A 506 8.83 30.08 5.19
CA LYS A 506 9.37 31.25 5.91
C LYS A 506 8.97 31.26 7.39
N SER A 507 8.90 30.07 7.96
CA SER A 507 8.43 29.74 9.30
C SER A 507 9.59 29.47 10.27
N LYS A 508 9.28 29.29 11.56
CA LYS A 508 10.20 28.74 12.58
C LYS A 508 9.74 27.38 13.13
N THR A 509 8.64 26.87 12.59
CA THR A 509 7.95 25.67 13.06
C THR A 509 7.39 24.93 11.86
N VAL A 510 7.52 23.62 11.85
CA VAL A 510 6.94 22.75 10.83
C VAL A 510 5.45 22.56 11.09
N ALA A 511 4.63 22.70 10.05
CA ALA A 511 3.17 22.61 10.14
C ALA A 511 2.55 22.24 8.79
N PHE A 512 1.52 21.40 8.78
CA PHE A 512 0.70 21.11 7.61
C PHE A 512 -0.68 21.76 7.79
N THR A 513 -1.01 22.74 6.96
CA THR A 513 -2.16 23.63 7.14
C THR A 513 -2.73 24.09 5.79
N PRO A 514 -3.90 24.75 5.73
CA PRO A 514 -4.43 25.26 4.47
C PRO A 514 -3.68 26.48 3.91
N PHE A 515 -2.56 26.89 4.54
CA PHE A 515 -1.78 28.09 4.22
C PHE A 515 -0.27 27.84 4.07
N THR A 516 0.19 26.60 4.22
CA THR A 516 1.59 26.18 4.07
C THR A 516 1.90 25.70 2.65
N ALA A 517 3.15 25.35 2.38
CA ALA A 517 3.58 24.52 1.26
C ALA A 517 4.31 23.28 1.84
N PRO A 518 3.84 22.04 1.58
CA PRO A 518 2.55 21.72 0.94
C PRO A 518 1.36 22.07 1.87
N ASN A 519 0.13 21.82 1.42
CA ASN A 519 -1.06 22.46 1.99
C ASN A 519 -2.23 21.49 2.19
N SER A 520 -2.89 21.54 3.35
CA SER A 520 -3.90 20.55 3.75
C SER A 520 -5.28 20.71 3.09
N ARG A 521 -5.38 21.40 1.95
CA ARG A 521 -6.65 21.59 1.22
C ARG A 521 -7.03 20.33 0.45
N SER A 522 -8.30 20.24 0.07
CA SER A 522 -8.77 19.25 -0.89
C SER A 522 -8.17 19.47 -2.30
N TYR A 523 -8.20 18.45 -3.16
CA TYR A 523 -7.93 18.57 -4.60
C TYR A 523 -8.88 19.56 -5.30
N SER A 524 -10.08 19.77 -4.75
CA SER A 524 -11.00 20.85 -5.18
C SER A 524 -10.58 22.26 -4.73
N GLY A 525 -9.47 22.40 -4.01
CA GLY A 525 -8.90 23.65 -3.52
C GLY A 525 -9.62 24.25 -2.31
N ALA A 526 -10.52 23.50 -1.68
CA ALA A 526 -11.32 23.96 -0.54
C ALA A 526 -10.54 23.86 0.77
N TYR A 527 -10.92 24.72 1.73
CA TYR A 527 -10.34 24.70 3.08
C TYR A 527 -10.88 23.49 3.85
N SER A 528 -10.04 22.48 4.09
CA SER A 528 -10.35 21.33 4.97
C SER A 528 -10.43 21.69 6.46
N HIS A 529 -9.93 22.87 6.81
CA HIS A 529 -9.70 23.34 8.18
C HIS A 529 -8.75 22.45 9.03
N ILE A 530 -8.03 21.50 8.42
CA ILE A 530 -7.07 20.61 9.10
C ILE A 530 -5.74 21.34 9.36
N TYR A 531 -5.30 21.36 10.63
CA TYR A 531 -3.98 21.84 11.04
C TYR A 531 -3.23 20.74 11.79
N LEU A 532 -2.06 20.35 11.29
CA LEU A 532 -1.11 19.50 11.99
C LEU A 532 0.11 20.35 12.36
N THR A 533 0.45 20.37 13.64
CA THR A 533 1.45 21.28 14.23
C THR A 533 2.23 20.58 15.33
N ASN A 534 3.23 21.25 15.93
CA ASN A 534 3.97 20.76 17.09
C ASN A 534 4.58 19.35 16.91
N PHE A 535 4.95 19.00 15.67
CA PHE A 535 5.66 17.77 15.34
C PHE A 535 6.89 17.60 16.24
N SER A 536 7.13 16.37 16.71
CA SER A 536 8.32 16.01 17.48
C SER A 536 9.56 15.90 16.58
N LYS A 537 10.74 15.75 17.21
CA LYS A 537 11.91 15.18 16.51
C LYS A 537 11.62 13.74 16.07
N ARG A 538 12.40 13.25 15.11
CA ARG A 538 12.48 11.83 14.71
C ARG A 538 12.66 10.92 15.92
N ALA A 539 11.90 9.83 15.97
CA ALA A 539 11.95 8.79 17.00
C ALA A 539 11.06 7.58 16.60
N ALA A 540 11.31 6.42 17.21
CA ALA A 540 10.44 5.23 17.09
C ALA A 540 8.97 5.49 17.47
N VAL A 541 8.72 6.46 18.35
CA VAL A 541 7.40 7.05 18.59
C VAL A 541 7.53 8.57 18.48
N MET A 542 6.88 9.15 17.49
CA MET A 542 6.81 10.59 17.28
C MET A 542 5.52 11.16 17.88
N SER A 543 5.40 12.48 17.95
CA SER A 543 4.14 13.14 18.33
C SER A 543 3.81 14.38 17.51
N PHE A 544 2.54 14.75 17.47
CA PHE A 544 2.04 15.98 16.85
C PHE A 544 0.73 16.46 17.51
N ASP A 545 0.31 17.67 17.17
CA ASP A 545 -0.98 18.24 17.56
C ASP A 545 -1.88 18.36 16.32
N TYR A 546 -3.12 17.86 16.41
CA TYR A 546 -4.16 18.05 15.39
C TYR A 546 -5.24 19.00 15.90
N ASN A 547 -5.55 20.01 15.09
CA ASN A 547 -6.69 20.90 15.29
C ASN A 547 -7.53 20.97 14.01
N ASN A 548 -8.85 21.04 14.16
CA ASN A 548 -9.75 21.36 13.06
C ASN A 548 -10.90 22.26 13.56
N SER A 549 -10.99 23.47 12.99
CA SER A 549 -11.97 24.49 13.39
C SER A 549 -13.42 24.21 12.94
N THR A 550 -13.65 23.21 12.09
CA THR A 550 -14.99 22.76 11.67
C THR A 550 -15.31 21.33 12.11
N PHE A 551 -14.52 20.76 13.02
CA PHE A 551 -14.83 19.47 13.62
C PHE A 551 -15.99 19.60 14.63
N LEU A 552 -17.03 18.79 14.42
CA LEU A 552 -18.13 18.59 15.36
C LEU A 552 -18.00 17.16 15.94
N PRO A 553 -18.04 16.96 17.27
CA PRO A 553 -18.00 15.62 17.86
C PRO A 553 -19.07 14.71 17.27
N GLY A 554 -18.70 13.45 17.02
CA GLY A 554 -19.58 12.46 16.40
C GLY A 554 -19.79 12.61 14.88
N PHE A 555 -19.17 13.59 14.21
CA PHE A 555 -19.23 13.73 12.75
C PHE A 555 -17.85 13.45 12.09
N PRO A 556 -17.81 13.00 10.81
CA PRO A 556 -18.94 12.75 9.91
C PRO A 556 -19.76 11.51 10.28
N GLN A 557 -21.06 11.56 9.97
CA GLN A 557 -22.02 10.47 10.14
C GLN A 557 -22.16 9.67 8.85
N ASN A 558 -22.18 8.33 8.96
CA ASN A 558 -22.34 7.43 7.82
C ASN A 558 -23.78 6.93 7.74
N TYR A 559 -24.41 7.04 6.56
CA TYR A 559 -25.75 6.49 6.32
C TYR A 559 -25.77 5.60 5.06
N ALA A 560 -26.36 4.42 5.21
CA ALA A 560 -26.60 3.39 4.18
C ALA A 560 -25.37 2.85 3.42
N SER A 561 -25.53 1.68 2.80
CA SER A 561 -24.55 1.13 1.84
C SER A 561 -24.64 1.80 0.46
N GLU A 562 -25.85 2.21 0.07
CA GLU A 562 -26.15 2.82 -1.23
C GLU A 562 -26.31 4.35 -1.12
N PRO A 563 -25.76 5.14 -2.06
CA PRO A 563 -25.71 6.60 -1.94
C PRO A 563 -27.00 7.30 -2.39
N THR A 564 -28.03 7.33 -1.55
CA THR A 564 -29.08 8.36 -1.70
C THR A 564 -28.50 9.73 -1.35
N THR A 565 -28.29 10.58 -2.35
CA THR A 565 -27.85 11.97 -2.11
C THR A 565 -28.88 12.73 -1.28
N ALA A 566 -28.43 13.44 -0.24
CA ALA A 566 -29.27 14.36 0.53
C ALA A 566 -29.66 15.63 -0.27
N PHE A 567 -30.64 16.35 0.25
CA PHE A 567 -30.81 17.79 0.02
C PHE A 567 -29.87 18.59 0.96
N ALA A 568 -30.07 19.90 1.07
CA ALA A 568 -29.41 20.68 2.13
C ALA A 568 -29.89 20.19 3.52
N VAL A 569 -28.98 20.19 4.49
CA VAL A 569 -29.32 19.90 5.90
C VAL A 569 -30.04 21.09 6.53
N THR A 570 -30.98 20.80 7.42
CA THR A 570 -31.65 21.77 8.28
C THR A 570 -31.07 21.62 9.69
N SER A 571 -30.87 22.73 10.41
CA SER A 571 -30.40 22.69 11.80
C SER A 571 -31.28 23.56 12.66
N ALA A 572 -31.78 22.98 13.76
CA ALA A 572 -32.73 23.59 14.68
C ALA A 572 -32.62 22.86 16.03
N ASP A 573 -32.84 23.59 17.12
CA ASP A 573 -33.04 23.02 18.45
C ASP A 573 -34.40 22.29 18.46
N LEU A 574 -34.42 20.98 18.71
CA LEU A 574 -35.63 20.15 18.63
C LEU A 574 -36.24 19.77 19.99
N ASP A 575 -35.48 19.91 21.10
CA ASP A 575 -35.92 19.57 22.46
C ASP A 575 -35.72 20.66 23.54
N ASP A 576 -35.44 21.92 23.13
CA ASP A 576 -35.26 23.13 23.96
C ASP A 576 -34.02 23.09 24.89
N ASP A 577 -32.98 22.34 24.52
CA ASP A 577 -31.72 22.24 25.27
C ASP A 577 -30.70 23.37 24.96
N GLN A 578 -31.00 24.22 23.96
CA GLN A 578 -30.18 25.30 23.38
C GLN A 578 -29.02 24.85 22.46
N GLN A 579 -28.95 23.57 22.09
CA GLN A 579 -28.03 23.04 21.09
C GLN A 579 -28.82 22.57 19.85
N PRO A 580 -28.50 23.03 18.63
CA PRO A 580 -29.25 22.61 17.46
C PRO A 580 -28.90 21.17 17.02
N GLU A 581 -29.92 20.33 16.91
CA GLU A 581 -29.89 19.11 16.10
C GLU A 581 -29.61 19.41 14.62
N ILE A 582 -29.18 18.36 13.91
CA ILE A 582 -28.96 18.36 12.46
C ILE A 582 -29.93 17.36 11.84
N LEU A 583 -30.77 17.83 10.92
CA LEU A 583 -31.68 17.01 10.12
C LEU A 583 -31.15 16.90 8.67
N ALA A 584 -31.02 15.68 8.17
CA ALA A 584 -30.72 15.42 6.76
C ALA A 584 -31.93 14.81 6.05
N THR A 585 -32.42 15.49 5.01
CA THR A 585 -33.50 15.00 4.15
C THR A 585 -32.91 14.32 2.91
N LEU A 586 -33.27 13.07 2.67
CA LEU A 586 -32.80 12.28 1.53
C LEU A 586 -33.79 12.33 0.35
N LYS A 587 -33.29 12.11 -0.88
CA LYS A 587 -34.12 12.15 -2.10
C LYS A 587 -35.07 10.97 -2.28
N ASP A 588 -34.90 9.89 -1.53
CA ASP A 588 -35.87 8.79 -1.45
C ASP A 588 -37.10 9.16 -0.59
N GLY A 589 -36.94 10.11 0.33
CA GLY A 589 -37.96 10.59 1.25
C GLY A 589 -37.57 10.53 2.72
N THR A 590 -36.52 9.77 3.05
CA THR A 590 -36.09 9.54 4.44
C THR A 590 -35.61 10.84 5.08
N VAL A 591 -35.95 11.04 6.36
CA VAL A 591 -35.37 12.09 7.21
C VAL A 591 -34.55 11.43 8.31
N LEU A 592 -33.34 11.94 8.52
CA LEU A 592 -32.42 11.53 9.58
C LEU A 592 -32.24 12.69 10.55
N ALA A 593 -32.07 12.43 11.84
CA ALA A 593 -31.84 13.46 12.86
C ALA A 593 -30.79 13.04 13.90
N TRP A 594 -29.81 13.90 14.11
CA TRP A 594 -28.74 13.73 15.10
C TRP A 594 -28.69 14.91 16.05
N LYS A 595 -28.35 14.62 17.31
CA LYS A 595 -27.98 15.64 18.30
C LYS A 595 -26.64 16.29 17.95
N SER A 596 -26.34 17.40 18.61
CA SER A 596 -25.10 18.17 18.43
C SER A 596 -23.79 17.41 18.71
N ASP A 597 -23.86 16.22 19.32
CA ASP A 597 -22.73 15.30 19.57
C ASP A 597 -22.68 14.08 18.61
N GLY A 598 -23.57 14.03 17.61
CA GLY A 598 -23.67 12.92 16.66
C GLY A 598 -24.40 11.67 17.18
N SER A 599 -24.97 11.70 18.39
CA SER A 599 -25.92 10.67 18.81
C SER A 599 -27.25 10.79 18.04
N SER A 600 -28.00 9.69 17.94
CA SER A 600 -29.33 9.71 17.30
C SER A 600 -30.29 10.56 18.12
N PHE A 601 -31.08 11.42 17.46
CA PHE A 601 -32.07 12.25 18.17
C PHE A 601 -33.19 11.40 18.79
N ILE A 602 -33.84 10.55 18.01
CA ILE A 602 -34.77 9.52 18.52
C ILE A 602 -33.97 8.25 18.82
N SER A 603 -34.21 7.65 19.99
CA SER A 603 -33.44 6.50 20.48
C SER A 603 -34.02 5.18 19.97
N HIS A 604 -33.50 4.69 18.85
CA HIS A 604 -33.67 3.30 18.44
C HIS A 604 -33.00 2.33 19.45
N GLY A 605 -33.50 1.11 19.57
CA GLY A 605 -33.01 0.12 20.55
C GLY A 605 -31.58 -0.38 20.27
N GLU A 606 -30.93 -1.00 21.29
CA GLU A 606 -29.56 -1.51 21.17
C GLU A 606 -29.36 -2.40 19.93
N GLY A 607 -28.54 -1.93 18.98
CA GLY A 607 -28.14 -2.67 17.77
C GLY A 607 -28.39 -1.97 16.42
N THR A 608 -29.17 -0.89 16.40
CA THR A 608 -29.42 -0.09 15.17
C THR A 608 -28.45 1.08 15.02
N GLN A 609 -27.77 1.16 13.87
CA GLN A 609 -26.81 2.24 13.54
C GLN A 609 -27.42 3.42 12.74
N LEU A 610 -28.73 3.40 12.46
CA LEU A 610 -29.38 4.42 11.63
C LEU A 610 -30.08 5.45 12.52
N SER A 611 -29.64 6.70 12.48
CA SER A 611 -30.31 7.82 13.16
C SER A 611 -31.54 8.31 12.40
N LEU A 612 -32.45 7.36 12.14
CA LEU A 612 -33.68 7.55 11.39
C LEU A 612 -34.67 8.38 12.22
N PHE A 613 -35.15 9.49 11.65
CA PHE A 613 -36.21 10.30 12.23
C PHE A 613 -37.58 9.83 11.71
N VAL A 614 -37.74 9.71 10.39
CA VAL A 614 -38.93 9.14 9.75
C VAL A 614 -38.65 8.69 8.32
N ASP A 615 -39.36 7.66 7.86
CA ASP A 615 -39.49 7.33 6.44
C ASP A 615 -40.99 7.36 6.03
N PRO A 616 -41.44 8.35 5.24
CA PRO A 616 -42.81 8.41 4.73
C PRO A 616 -43.08 7.47 3.53
N GLY A 617 -42.07 6.72 3.06
CA GLY A 617 -42.15 5.86 1.88
C GLY A 617 -42.34 6.63 0.56
N LYS A 618 -42.00 7.93 0.53
CA LYS A 618 -42.24 8.84 -0.61
C LYS A 618 -41.17 9.93 -0.74
N PRO A 619 -40.61 10.16 -1.95
CA PRO A 619 -39.68 11.25 -2.21
C PRO A 619 -40.23 12.62 -1.83
N LEU A 620 -39.45 13.38 -1.06
CA LEU A 620 -39.77 14.74 -0.64
C LEU A 620 -39.40 15.78 -1.72
N SER A 621 -40.00 16.97 -1.63
CA SER A 621 -39.84 18.07 -2.58
C SER A 621 -38.48 18.77 -2.46
N GLY A 622 -37.89 18.75 -1.26
CA GLY A 622 -36.61 19.32 -0.87
C GLY A 622 -36.37 19.11 0.64
N PRO A 623 -35.57 19.98 1.31
CA PRO A 623 -35.35 19.92 2.75
C PRO A 623 -36.64 20.04 3.58
N VAL A 624 -36.61 19.51 4.82
CA VAL A 624 -37.64 19.80 5.83
C VAL A 624 -37.48 21.22 6.40
N ALA A 625 -38.61 21.84 6.71
CA ALA A 625 -38.66 23.02 7.57
C ALA A 625 -38.88 22.60 9.03
N VAL A 626 -38.42 23.41 9.98
CA VAL A 626 -38.62 23.18 11.42
C VAL A 626 -39.15 24.45 12.05
N ALA A 627 -40.31 24.36 12.72
CA ALA A 627 -40.91 25.44 13.48
C ALA A 627 -42.08 24.94 14.35
N ASP A 628 -42.32 25.62 15.46
CA ASP A 628 -43.56 25.51 16.24
C ASP A 628 -44.73 26.00 15.37
N VAL A 629 -45.54 25.08 14.83
CA VAL A 629 -46.76 25.36 14.04
C VAL A 629 -48.05 25.04 14.79
N ILE A 630 -48.02 24.18 15.82
CA ILE A 630 -49.21 23.86 16.64
C ILE A 630 -49.42 24.80 17.84
N ALA A 631 -48.44 25.65 18.17
CA ALA A 631 -48.47 26.66 19.24
C ALA A 631 -48.44 26.12 20.68
N ASP A 632 -47.67 25.05 20.91
CA ASP A 632 -47.40 24.49 22.24
C ASP A 632 -45.98 24.78 22.79
N THR A 633 -45.17 25.56 22.06
CA THR A 633 -43.76 25.96 22.30
C THR A 633 -42.67 24.98 21.91
N PHE A 634 -42.99 23.76 21.44
CA PHE A 634 -42.01 22.88 20.79
C PHE A 634 -42.08 23.00 19.27
N PRO A 635 -41.02 22.64 18.52
CA PRO A 635 -41.01 22.76 17.07
C PRO A 635 -41.37 21.45 16.36
N GLU A 636 -42.27 21.52 15.38
CA GLU A 636 -42.55 20.40 14.48
C GLU A 636 -41.60 20.36 13.28
N VAL A 637 -41.41 19.17 12.72
CA VAL A 637 -40.73 18.97 11.44
C VAL A 637 -41.77 18.90 10.32
N VAL A 638 -41.68 19.82 9.35
CA VAL A 638 -42.66 20.01 8.26
C VAL A 638 -42.04 19.62 6.93
N ALA A 639 -42.72 18.75 6.17
CA ALA A 639 -42.24 18.21 4.90
C ALA A 639 -43.33 18.16 3.84
N THR A 640 -42.94 18.26 2.56
CA THR A 640 -43.88 18.06 1.43
C THR A 640 -43.31 17.11 0.38
N SER A 641 -44.18 16.39 -0.32
CA SER A 641 -43.82 15.64 -1.54
C SER A 641 -44.36 16.34 -2.79
N ARG A 642 -43.69 16.14 -3.92
CA ARG A 642 -44.11 16.66 -5.23
C ARG A 642 -45.50 16.17 -5.64
N ASP A 643 -45.97 15.03 -5.11
CA ASP A 643 -47.28 14.46 -5.41
C ASP A 643 -48.46 15.07 -4.60
N GLY A 644 -48.22 16.19 -3.92
CA GLY A 644 -49.26 16.97 -3.26
C GLY A 644 -49.46 16.65 -1.77
N ILE A 645 -48.61 15.82 -1.15
CA ILE A 645 -48.72 15.52 0.29
C ILE A 645 -47.91 16.52 1.13
N LEU A 646 -48.50 16.97 2.24
CA LEU A 646 -47.88 17.72 3.32
C LEU A 646 -47.92 16.86 4.59
N TRP A 647 -46.79 16.75 5.28
CA TRP A 647 -46.66 16.14 6.60
C TRP A 647 -46.23 17.16 7.65
N VAL A 648 -46.68 16.94 8.88
CA VAL A 648 -46.14 17.57 10.10
C VAL A 648 -45.88 16.47 11.11
N TRP A 649 -44.63 16.37 11.57
CA TRP A 649 -44.17 15.39 12.56
C TRP A 649 -43.79 16.07 13.88
N SER A 650 -44.10 15.41 15.00
CA SER A 650 -43.58 15.80 16.31
C SER A 650 -42.09 15.45 16.41
N THR A 651 -41.38 16.11 17.33
CA THR A 651 -40.03 15.71 17.73
C THR A 651 -40.02 14.65 18.84
N ASP A 652 -41.17 14.38 19.46
CA ASP A 652 -41.37 13.35 20.49
C ASP A 652 -41.85 12.02 19.87
N ASP A 653 -41.47 10.89 20.48
CA ASP A 653 -41.89 9.53 20.12
C ASP A 653 -42.78 8.98 21.24
N GLN A 654 -44.09 9.18 21.12
CA GLN A 654 -45.05 8.93 22.20
C GLN A 654 -45.59 7.50 22.21
N ASP A 655 -45.52 6.78 21.08
CA ASP A 655 -45.88 5.36 21.01
C ASP A 655 -44.69 4.41 21.24
N GLY A 656 -43.46 4.91 21.13
CA GLY A 656 -42.21 4.20 21.40
C GLY A 656 -41.74 3.31 20.25
N ASN A 657 -42.10 3.64 19.01
CA ASN A 657 -41.72 2.86 17.83
C ASN A 657 -40.30 3.18 17.29
N GLY A 658 -39.68 4.26 17.74
CA GLY A 658 -38.37 4.75 17.29
C GLY A 658 -38.42 5.79 16.17
N LEU A 659 -39.61 6.29 15.80
CA LEU A 659 -39.80 7.27 14.72
C LEU A 659 -40.66 8.45 15.18
N ALA A 660 -40.53 9.57 14.47
CA ALA A 660 -41.27 10.80 14.72
C ALA A 660 -42.79 10.64 14.50
N ASP A 661 -43.59 10.98 15.52
CA ASP A 661 -45.04 10.83 15.48
C ASP A 661 -45.69 11.76 14.43
N THR A 662 -46.60 11.22 13.60
CA THR A 662 -47.26 12.00 12.54
C THR A 662 -48.49 12.74 13.07
N LEU A 663 -48.34 14.03 13.34
CA LEU A 663 -49.39 14.93 13.85
C LEU A 663 -50.41 15.32 12.76
N LEU A 664 -49.94 15.56 11.54
CA LEU A 664 -50.78 15.90 10.39
C LEU A 664 -50.29 15.24 9.11
N THR A 665 -51.23 14.75 8.31
CA THR A 665 -51.04 14.48 6.89
C THR A 665 -52.17 15.17 6.12
N TYR A 666 -51.83 16.00 5.14
CA TYR A 666 -52.77 16.74 4.31
C TYR A 666 -52.49 16.51 2.83
N THR A 667 -53.52 16.54 1.99
CA THR A 667 -53.40 16.29 0.55
C THR A 667 -53.90 17.49 -0.26
N ILE A 668 -53.06 17.91 -1.19
CA ILE A 668 -53.21 19.07 -2.06
C ILE A 668 -53.46 18.55 -3.49
N ALA A 669 -54.30 19.25 -4.25
CA ALA A 669 -54.71 18.81 -5.59
C ALA A 669 -53.65 19.06 -6.68
N ASP A 670 -52.79 20.05 -6.46
CA ASP A 670 -51.76 20.51 -7.40
C ASP A 670 -50.37 20.03 -6.96
N SER A 671 -49.49 19.72 -7.91
CA SER A 671 -48.12 19.29 -7.63
C SER A 671 -47.33 20.39 -6.90
N ILE A 672 -46.53 20.00 -5.91
CA ILE A 672 -45.76 20.95 -5.09
C ILE A 672 -44.39 21.22 -5.73
N THR A 673 -44.07 22.50 -5.94
CA THR A 673 -42.92 22.97 -6.72
C THR A 673 -41.75 23.50 -5.87
N THR A 674 -41.97 23.77 -4.59
CA THR A 674 -40.91 24.15 -3.63
C THR A 674 -40.94 23.28 -2.37
N PHE A 675 -39.81 23.24 -1.66
CA PHE A 675 -39.79 22.80 -0.26
C PHE A 675 -40.64 23.75 0.62
N PRO A 676 -41.14 23.29 1.78
CA PRO A 676 -41.89 24.14 2.70
C PRO A 676 -40.99 25.16 3.39
N THR A 677 -41.60 26.23 3.86
CA THR A 677 -41.05 27.13 4.88
C THR A 677 -42.17 27.52 5.84
N VAL A 678 -41.83 28.07 7.01
CA VAL A 678 -42.81 28.56 7.99
C VAL A 678 -42.55 30.05 8.24
N ASP A 679 -43.61 30.85 8.21
CA ASP A 679 -43.50 32.30 8.43
C ASP A 679 -43.65 32.69 9.92
N SER A 680 -43.46 33.99 10.21
CA SER A 680 -43.58 34.53 11.57
C SER A 680 -45.00 34.51 12.17
N GLU A 681 -46.01 34.18 11.38
CA GLU A 681 -47.40 33.96 11.80
C GLU A 681 -47.74 32.46 11.90
N LYS A 682 -46.73 31.58 11.75
CA LYS A 682 -46.81 30.11 11.75
C LYS A 682 -47.53 29.49 10.56
N ASN A 683 -47.70 30.23 9.47
CA ASN A 683 -48.25 29.66 8.24
C ASN A 683 -47.19 28.79 7.55
N ILE A 684 -47.55 27.57 7.16
CA ILE A 684 -46.75 26.73 6.28
C ILE A 684 -46.92 27.24 4.83
N VAL A 685 -45.82 27.58 4.18
CA VAL A 685 -45.78 28.18 2.83
C VAL A 685 -44.95 27.33 1.88
N PHE A 686 -45.48 27.06 0.69
CA PHE A 686 -44.83 26.35 -0.42
C PHE A 686 -45.46 26.79 -1.76
N GLY A 687 -44.73 26.61 -2.86
CA GLY A 687 -45.25 26.80 -4.21
C GLY A 687 -45.93 25.53 -4.76
N THR A 688 -46.91 25.73 -5.63
CA THR A 688 -47.57 24.68 -6.44
C THR A 688 -47.30 24.93 -7.94
N GLU A 689 -47.90 24.15 -8.84
CA GLU A 689 -47.87 24.38 -10.30
C GLU A 689 -48.93 25.39 -10.81
N ALA A 690 -49.77 25.94 -9.92
CA ALA A 690 -50.96 26.76 -10.22
C ALA A 690 -50.74 28.29 -10.14
#